data_AF-A0A8H5R6A1-F1
#
_entry.id   AF-A0A8H5R6A1-F1
#
_cell.length_a   1.000
_cell.length_b   1.000
_cell.length_c   1.000
_cell.angle_alpha   90.00
_cell.angle_beta   90.00
_cell.angle_gamma   90.00
#
_symmetry.space_group_name_H-M   'P 1'
#
loop_
_entity.id
_entity.type
_entity.pdbx_description
1 polymer ?
#
loop_
_entity_poly.entity_id
_entity_poly.type
_entity_poly.pdbx_seq_one_letter_code
_entity_poly.pdbx_strand_id
1 'polypeptide(L)'
;MIALEDRLRMQKARESGEFTDFAFVCQGQTINVHKIIICGQSTVFQRACTGKFKVPVAVKDTFMPANKIQEASSGTYDLNDHPLDVVNRMVEYLYTGSYEIPDDADLFTHASMFTLADKYGIGGLQTLASKKYLECLDKDCNYHDFAKSISQVYELPKETSKTLRVGALVMARENLGTALTATELGDVIDEFLYDCPEFARDLLSLSLRFPFMGTCRNSACGSRSAVPIEVLQCRCQKCGKGGASAGLGLHSWSRILGYEFGDTEADVKLGKDVGFSNWAQKAGQFTDFAFLCKDTKIPVHKVIICAQSKIFNAACTSGFKEAISGVYDLSEYPLELVEMMVDYLYVGYYEDPSTDVSKVSLSTHLSILVLADKYAIQGLERHAKLCYIRRLNQKNTELEDFLDSLPVLDEMPISVSGDVVEAAVNYTRETLLICTWADMSNLAKQKVRSKSLIDYMVLETRDNHEFTDFAFICGNTRFQVHKVIICSQSTVFQKACTGPFKESTTNEIDLSQFSVDHVKWLIDFLYTGAYLIPEDSDLDDHIYMFAMGDMYRIEPLAEYAAWKFRCELSDVEMLEEVLALIPLIYNSTPDHRHELREELVKFLRSPSPGIKAEMKTRGWYDEMAAECPELIKDLLFSYLELSDDWSFLSHLQNVTGTQKHTIRIREQVDDSICDARVKQYTGWLDVDNQHLFFWYFESKNAPKTDPLVLWLTGGPGGSSMLGLLQELGPCLINEHGNGTVHNPYGWNENANYIFVDQPASVGFSYLDDGEPIPSNSFVAAESMHKFLQLFVSQVFPDLADKPFHISGESYGGHYIPVLGATIVAQNSLYPKRPQVNLESVLIGNGYVSPLDTHFGYWETLCTTNPGVDKPIFNSTRCDIMAANLPRCLDLARVCYEHPDHAICGAAGKVCWDGVISWYDGESGTGGNRNRFDITRPCESGDDLCYKQAGLIEKYLNTQKVFDALGVPSAVTNYSIYAMDVEVAFSLGYDQEISTQSQILYLLDHDIDVLMYQGNLDLACNTAGNLRWSNSMPWKGQPEYVAQRQRSWGAGGDEFGWYKEVKITMGETDKKTTFAFVTVDGAGHMVPQDKPKEGLELVNRWLKKRTFNK
;
A
#
# COMPACT_ATOMS: atom_id res chain seq x y z
N MET A 1 17.39 -46.55 3.42
CA MET A 1 16.55 -46.94 4.58
C MET A 1 16.63 -48.45 4.75
N ILE A 2 16.92 -48.93 5.96
CA ILE A 2 16.86 -50.36 6.32
C ILE A 2 15.38 -50.81 6.27
N ALA A 3 15.10 -51.96 5.67
CA ALA A 3 13.74 -52.50 5.53
C ALA A 3 13.09 -52.76 6.91
N LEU A 4 11.77 -52.64 7.01
CA LEU A 4 11.01 -52.81 8.27
C LEU A 4 11.30 -54.17 8.95
N GLU A 5 11.56 -55.21 8.15
CA GLU A 5 11.91 -56.55 8.64
C GLU A 5 13.25 -56.61 9.40
N ASP A 6 14.25 -55.81 9.00
CA ASP A 6 15.58 -55.82 9.62
C ASP A 6 15.58 -55.06 10.96
N ARG A 7 14.74 -54.02 11.10
CA ARG A 7 14.55 -53.30 12.38
C ARG A 7 13.90 -54.18 13.44
N LEU A 8 12.89 -54.96 13.05
CA LEU A 8 12.25 -55.93 13.95
C LEU A 8 13.22 -57.02 14.42
N ARG A 9 14.17 -57.44 13.57
CA ARG A 9 15.22 -58.40 13.94
C ARG A 9 16.19 -57.83 14.98
N MET A 10 16.58 -56.56 14.82
CA MET A 10 17.46 -55.88 15.78
C MET A 10 16.79 -55.69 17.15
N GLN A 11 15.49 -55.38 17.18
CA GLN A 11 14.72 -55.28 18.41
C GLN A 11 14.61 -56.62 19.14
N LYS A 12 14.32 -57.72 18.41
CA LYS A 12 14.29 -59.07 18.98
C LYS A 12 15.64 -59.51 19.57
N ALA A 13 16.75 -59.13 18.92
CA ALA A 13 18.10 -59.40 19.42
C ALA A 13 18.42 -58.62 20.71
N ARG A 14 17.88 -57.41 20.86
CA ARG A 14 17.96 -56.66 22.13
C ARG A 14 17.15 -57.34 23.23
N GLU A 15 15.91 -57.71 22.94
CA GLU A 15 14.99 -58.33 23.91
C GLU A 15 15.49 -59.70 24.41
N SER A 16 16.18 -60.47 23.55
CA SER A 16 16.80 -61.74 23.95
C SER A 16 18.09 -61.55 24.76
N GLY A 17 18.72 -60.37 24.69
CA GLY A 17 20.02 -60.09 25.30
C GLY A 17 21.20 -60.84 24.64
N GLU A 18 20.96 -61.52 23.52
CA GLU A 18 22.02 -62.24 22.81
C GLU A 18 23.01 -61.23 22.20
N PHE A 19 24.30 -61.46 22.40
CA PHE A 19 25.41 -60.66 21.84
C PHE A 19 25.54 -59.21 22.35
N THR A 20 24.81 -58.80 23.40
CA THR A 20 25.01 -57.49 24.04
C THR A 20 26.40 -57.41 24.67
N ASP A 21 27.14 -56.34 24.41
CA ASP A 21 28.54 -56.14 24.79
C ASP A 21 28.78 -54.80 25.52
N PHE A 22 27.70 -54.12 25.90
CA PHE A 22 27.68 -52.89 26.70
C PHE A 22 26.35 -52.76 27.47
N ALA A 23 26.30 -51.91 28.50
CA ALA A 23 25.07 -51.68 29.26
C ALA A 23 24.91 -50.21 29.70
N PHE A 24 23.68 -49.71 29.75
CA PHE A 24 23.34 -48.48 30.44
C PHE A 24 22.87 -48.78 31.87
N VAL A 25 23.28 -47.97 32.85
CA VAL A 25 22.85 -48.08 34.25
C VAL A 25 22.02 -46.85 34.60
N CYS A 26 20.75 -47.03 34.93
CA CYS A 26 19.83 -45.96 35.29
C CYS A 26 18.92 -46.43 36.43
N GLN A 27 18.83 -45.64 37.51
CA GLN A 27 18.07 -45.89 38.74
C GLN A 27 18.25 -47.31 39.29
N GLY A 28 19.48 -47.83 39.25
CA GLY A 28 19.81 -49.19 39.72
C GLY A 28 19.43 -50.32 38.75
N GLN A 29 18.80 -50.02 37.61
CA GLN A 29 18.55 -50.98 36.54
C GLN A 29 19.68 -51.00 35.52
N THR A 30 19.97 -52.20 35.00
CA THR A 30 20.98 -52.43 33.94
C THR A 30 20.27 -52.76 32.64
N ILE A 31 20.50 -51.95 31.60
CA ILE A 31 19.90 -52.07 30.27
C ILE A 31 20.99 -52.53 29.30
N ASN A 32 20.96 -53.80 28.90
CA ASN A 32 21.97 -54.37 28.00
C ASN A 32 21.77 -53.86 26.56
N VAL A 33 22.86 -53.44 25.92
CA VAL A 33 22.90 -52.82 24.60
C VAL A 33 24.11 -53.31 23.80
N HIS A 34 24.11 -53.02 22.51
CA HIS A 34 25.11 -53.45 21.55
C HIS A 34 25.93 -52.24 21.11
N LYS A 35 27.26 -52.28 21.28
CA LYS A 35 28.19 -51.22 20.88
C LYS A 35 27.99 -50.83 19.42
N ILE A 36 27.90 -51.83 18.53
CA ILE A 36 27.74 -51.57 17.09
C ILE A 36 26.50 -50.73 16.75
N ILE A 37 25.48 -50.73 17.60
CA ILE A 37 24.24 -49.97 17.41
C ILE A 37 24.33 -48.57 18.03
N ILE A 38 24.83 -48.48 19.27
CA ILE A 38 24.83 -47.22 20.02
C ILE A 38 25.99 -46.28 19.65
N CYS A 39 27.18 -46.82 19.34
CA CYS A 39 28.36 -46.01 19.06
C CYS A 39 28.30 -45.33 17.68
N GLY A 40 27.45 -45.82 16.77
CA GLY A 40 27.23 -45.22 15.45
C GLY A 40 26.23 -44.06 15.45
N GLN A 41 25.49 -43.86 16.54
CA GLN A 41 24.36 -42.93 16.61
C GLN A 41 24.58 -41.77 17.60
N SER A 42 25.66 -41.81 18.38
CA SER A 42 26.03 -40.77 19.34
C SER A 42 27.54 -40.61 19.38
N THR A 43 28.03 -39.39 19.22
CA THR A 43 29.47 -39.09 19.38
C THR A 43 29.92 -39.25 20.84
N VAL A 44 29.00 -39.06 21.81
CA VAL A 44 29.25 -39.26 23.23
C VAL A 44 29.38 -40.75 23.53
N PHE A 45 28.42 -41.58 23.08
CA PHE A 45 28.51 -43.03 23.26
C PHE A 45 29.66 -43.62 22.47
N GLN A 46 29.98 -43.14 21.27
CA GLN A 46 31.16 -43.57 20.52
C GLN A 46 32.44 -43.41 21.35
N ARG A 47 32.58 -42.28 22.06
CA ARG A 47 33.73 -42.00 22.91
C ARG A 47 33.72 -42.84 24.18
N ALA A 48 32.54 -43.13 24.74
CA ALA A 48 32.39 -44.05 25.86
C ALA A 48 32.77 -45.49 25.48
N CYS A 49 32.29 -45.96 24.32
CA CYS A 49 32.61 -47.28 23.76
C CYS A 49 34.09 -47.49 23.44
N THR A 50 34.80 -46.42 23.03
CA THR A 50 36.20 -46.48 22.56
C THR A 50 37.21 -46.02 23.60
N GLY A 51 36.75 -45.59 24.78
CA GLY A 51 37.56 -45.39 25.98
C GLY A 51 38.41 -44.11 26.03
N LYS A 52 38.02 -43.04 25.35
CA LYS A 52 38.75 -41.75 25.34
C LYS A 52 37.91 -40.56 25.83
N PHE A 53 37.29 -40.66 27.00
CA PHE A 53 36.61 -39.51 27.63
C PHE A 53 37.35 -39.04 28.90
N LYS A 54 37.77 -37.76 28.91
CA LYS A 54 38.12 -37.00 30.13
C LYS A 54 37.09 -35.88 30.23
N VAL A 55 36.28 -35.90 31.29
CA VAL A 55 35.37 -34.79 31.63
C VAL A 55 36.22 -33.55 31.95
N PRO A 56 35.94 -32.35 31.40
CA PRO A 56 36.51 -31.11 31.89
C PRO A 56 35.98 -30.84 33.30
N VAL A 57 36.88 -30.70 34.27
CA VAL A 57 36.56 -30.31 35.64
C VAL A 57 35.95 -28.91 35.62
N ALA A 58 34.67 -28.79 35.96
CA ALA A 58 34.11 -27.54 36.48
C ALA A 58 34.45 -27.44 37.98
N VAL A 59 35.00 -26.30 38.41
CA VAL A 59 35.21 -25.94 39.83
C VAL A 59 34.49 -24.60 40.03
N LYS A 60 33.28 -24.56 40.60
CA LYS A 60 32.92 -24.30 42.01
C LYS A 60 31.39 -24.06 41.97
N ASP A 61 30.51 -24.61 42.78
CA ASP A 61 30.55 -25.07 44.16
C ASP A 61 29.53 -26.19 44.36
N THR A 62 29.92 -27.30 44.99
CA THR A 62 29.20 -27.96 46.11
C THR A 62 29.92 -29.26 46.49
N PHE A 63 29.99 -29.51 47.79
CA PHE A 63 30.55 -30.71 48.42
C PHE A 63 29.86 -31.99 47.91
N MET A 64 30.59 -32.89 47.22
CA MET A 64 30.54 -34.36 47.41
C MET A 64 31.64 -35.10 46.60
N PRO A 65 32.05 -36.31 47.00
CA PRO A 65 33.42 -36.81 46.82
C PRO A 65 33.70 -37.49 45.47
N ALA A 66 34.98 -37.39 45.08
CA ALA A 66 35.62 -38.12 44.02
C ALA A 66 35.42 -39.64 44.15
N ASN A 67 34.72 -40.25 43.19
CA ASN A 67 34.95 -41.62 42.69
C ASN A 67 33.86 -42.00 41.67
N LYS A 68 34.20 -42.00 40.38
CA LYS A 68 33.69 -42.90 39.31
C LYS A 68 34.35 -42.52 37.97
N ILE A 69 35.60 -42.93 37.80
CA ILE A 69 36.21 -43.07 36.46
C ILE A 69 35.94 -44.52 36.06
N GLN A 70 34.92 -44.80 35.25
CA GLN A 70 34.66 -46.16 34.76
C GLN A 70 33.74 -46.16 33.55
N GLU A 71 34.27 -45.99 32.34
CA GLU A 71 33.43 -46.12 31.13
C GLU A 71 34.06 -46.94 30.00
N ALA A 72 35.38 -47.18 30.01
CA ALA A 72 36.03 -48.05 29.02
C ALA A 72 36.14 -49.52 29.46
N SER A 73 36.39 -49.76 30.75
CA SER A 73 36.75 -51.08 31.29
C SER A 73 35.60 -51.82 31.98
N SER A 74 34.53 -51.12 32.36
CA SER A 74 33.36 -51.68 33.07
C SER A 74 32.30 -52.26 32.12
N GLY A 75 32.31 -51.87 30.83
CA GLY A 75 31.27 -52.23 29.88
C GLY A 75 29.91 -51.58 30.18
N THR A 76 29.86 -50.58 31.06
CA THR A 76 28.63 -49.91 31.52
C THR A 76 28.77 -48.39 31.47
N TYR A 77 27.67 -47.66 31.19
CA TYR A 77 27.59 -46.20 31.20
C TYR A 77 26.42 -45.70 32.07
N ASP A 78 26.66 -44.72 32.95
CA ASP A 78 25.71 -44.25 33.97
C ASP A 78 24.80 -43.13 33.39
N LEU A 79 23.48 -43.32 33.48
CA LEU A 79 22.43 -42.40 32.99
C LEU A 79 21.44 -42.02 34.13
N ASN A 80 21.91 -41.95 35.38
CA ASN A 80 21.07 -41.68 36.56
C ASN A 80 20.52 -40.24 36.64
N ASP A 81 20.98 -39.36 35.77
CA ASP A 81 20.56 -37.96 35.64
C ASP A 81 19.28 -37.78 34.82
N HIS A 82 18.70 -38.87 34.30
CA HIS A 82 17.43 -38.86 33.60
C HIS A 82 16.49 -39.96 34.13
N PRO A 83 15.16 -39.76 34.03
CA PRO A 83 14.19 -40.79 34.38
C PRO A 83 14.39 -42.08 33.58
N LEU A 84 14.22 -43.22 34.25
CA LEU A 84 14.44 -44.55 33.66
C LEU A 84 13.57 -44.81 32.41
N ASP A 85 12.37 -44.26 32.37
CA ASP A 85 11.44 -44.39 31.26
C ASP A 85 11.87 -43.58 30.02
N VAL A 86 12.44 -42.39 30.21
CA VAL A 86 13.05 -41.57 29.14
C VAL A 86 14.29 -42.28 28.58
N VAL A 87 15.12 -42.85 29.47
CA VAL A 87 16.29 -43.66 29.06
C VAL A 87 15.86 -44.89 28.26
N ASN A 88 14.83 -45.63 28.70
CA ASN A 88 14.36 -46.81 27.99
C ASN A 88 13.86 -46.50 26.57
N ARG A 89 13.18 -45.37 26.38
CA ARG A 89 12.71 -44.89 25.07
C ARG A 89 13.85 -44.42 24.17
N MET A 90 14.90 -43.81 24.74
CA MET A 90 16.12 -43.53 23.97
C MET A 90 16.74 -44.83 23.45
N VAL A 91 16.81 -45.87 24.29
CA VAL A 91 17.34 -47.17 23.84
C VAL A 91 16.40 -47.79 22.81
N GLU A 92 15.07 -47.67 22.94
CA GLU A 92 14.13 -48.12 21.89
C GLU A 92 14.44 -47.47 20.55
N TYR A 93 14.57 -46.13 20.54
CA TYR A 93 14.93 -45.37 19.35
C TYR A 93 16.24 -45.83 18.71
N LEU A 94 17.27 -46.11 19.51
CA LEU A 94 18.56 -46.56 18.97
C LEU A 94 18.44 -47.89 18.19
N TYR A 95 17.41 -48.70 18.43
CA TYR A 95 17.22 -49.99 17.75
C TYR A 95 16.18 -49.96 16.64
N THR A 96 15.13 -49.15 16.79
CA THR A 96 13.97 -49.15 15.89
C THR A 96 13.93 -47.90 15.00
N GLY A 97 14.65 -46.85 15.38
CA GLY A 97 14.54 -45.51 14.80
C GLY A 97 13.25 -44.77 15.19
N SER A 98 12.49 -45.28 16.18
CA SER A 98 11.29 -44.65 16.74
C SER A 98 11.17 -44.93 18.24
N TYR A 99 10.32 -44.20 18.95
CA TYR A 99 9.90 -44.54 20.30
C TYR A 99 8.41 -44.22 20.44
N GLU A 100 7.69 -45.03 21.21
CA GLU A 100 6.27 -44.80 21.47
C GLU A 100 6.02 -44.30 22.89
N ILE A 101 4.97 -43.47 23.02
CA ILE A 101 4.43 -43.00 24.30
C ILE A 101 2.94 -43.37 24.28
N PRO A 102 2.36 -43.82 25.42
CA PRO A 102 0.91 -44.00 25.55
C PRO A 102 0.12 -42.75 25.14
N ASP A 103 -1.13 -42.94 24.70
CA ASP A 103 -1.96 -41.91 24.06
C ASP A 103 -2.41 -40.76 24.99
N ASP A 104 -2.13 -40.81 26.30
CA ASP A 104 -2.28 -39.69 27.23
C ASP A 104 -1.04 -38.77 27.14
N ALA A 105 -1.11 -37.86 26.18
CA ALA A 105 -0.09 -36.90 25.77
C ALA A 105 0.76 -36.28 26.90
N ASP A 106 2.05 -36.63 26.94
CA ASP A 106 3.00 -35.94 27.84
C ASP A 106 4.07 -35.15 27.04
N LEU A 107 3.73 -33.89 26.71
CA LEU A 107 4.62 -32.87 26.13
C LEU A 107 5.95 -32.78 26.88
N PHE A 108 5.92 -32.93 28.20
CA PHE A 108 7.10 -32.91 29.05
C PHE A 108 8.05 -34.08 28.74
N THR A 109 7.53 -35.27 28.44
CA THR A 109 8.35 -36.42 28.04
C THR A 109 9.04 -36.17 26.69
N HIS A 110 8.37 -35.57 25.70
CA HIS A 110 9.02 -35.24 24.43
C HIS A 110 10.09 -34.15 24.57
N ALA A 111 9.83 -33.12 25.38
CA ALA A 111 10.84 -32.11 25.74
C ALA A 111 12.05 -32.75 26.47
N SER A 112 11.79 -33.69 27.38
CA SER A 112 12.83 -34.45 28.10
C SER A 112 13.65 -35.33 27.17
N MET A 113 13.02 -36.00 26.20
CA MET A 113 13.70 -36.79 25.15
C MET A 113 14.58 -35.89 24.26
N PHE A 114 14.16 -34.66 23.98
CA PHE A 114 14.96 -33.69 23.23
C PHE A 114 16.18 -33.23 24.03
N THR A 115 16.01 -32.87 25.30
CA THR A 115 17.10 -32.51 26.22
C THR A 115 18.12 -33.65 26.35
N LEU A 116 17.63 -34.89 26.48
CA LEU A 116 18.46 -36.09 26.52
C LEU A 116 19.26 -36.26 25.21
N ALA A 117 18.60 -36.10 24.06
CA ALA A 117 19.24 -36.24 22.75
C ALA A 117 20.31 -35.17 22.49
N ASP A 118 20.07 -33.92 22.90
CA ASP A 118 21.02 -32.82 22.79
C ASP A 118 22.29 -33.12 23.61
N LYS A 119 22.09 -33.52 24.87
CA LYS A 119 23.17 -33.85 25.81
C LYS A 119 24.07 -34.98 25.32
N TYR A 120 23.49 -36.03 24.73
CA TYR A 120 24.24 -37.18 24.23
C TYR A 120 24.56 -37.08 22.72
N GLY A 121 24.25 -35.97 22.06
CA GLY A 121 24.57 -35.75 20.64
C GLY A 121 23.92 -36.75 19.69
N ILE A 122 22.64 -37.07 19.90
CA ILE A 122 21.84 -38.02 19.11
C ILE A 122 20.91 -37.24 18.16
N GLY A 123 21.47 -36.71 17.07
CA GLY A 123 20.74 -35.78 16.19
C GLY A 123 19.43 -36.33 15.60
N GLY A 124 19.37 -37.63 15.29
CA GLY A 124 18.13 -38.25 14.81
C GLY A 124 17.04 -38.33 15.88
N LEU A 125 17.41 -38.57 17.14
CA LEU A 125 16.46 -38.58 18.26
C LEU A 125 15.99 -37.17 18.60
N GLN A 126 16.90 -36.20 18.54
CA GLN A 126 16.58 -34.78 18.71
C GLN A 126 15.55 -34.33 17.66
N THR A 127 15.75 -34.73 16.40
CA THR A 127 14.83 -34.47 15.30
C THR A 127 13.47 -35.14 15.52
N LEU A 128 13.45 -36.42 15.92
CA LEU A 128 12.20 -37.14 16.17
C LEU A 128 11.46 -36.60 17.40
N ALA A 129 12.16 -36.26 18.48
CA ALA A 129 11.58 -35.69 19.68
C ALA A 129 11.00 -34.30 19.44
N SER A 130 11.68 -33.46 18.66
CA SER A 130 11.12 -32.18 18.21
C SER A 130 9.87 -32.38 17.37
N LYS A 131 9.90 -33.34 16.42
CA LYS A 131 8.74 -33.66 15.59
C LYS A 131 7.54 -34.12 16.43
N LYS A 132 7.75 -35.09 17.33
CA LYS A 132 6.69 -35.60 18.21
C LYS A 132 6.19 -34.55 19.21
N TYR A 133 7.05 -33.67 19.73
CA TYR A 133 6.65 -32.54 20.57
C TYR A 133 5.70 -31.59 19.81
N LEU A 134 6.04 -31.23 18.57
CA LEU A 134 5.19 -30.37 17.73
C LEU A 134 3.88 -31.06 17.33
N GLU A 135 3.89 -32.35 17.02
CA GLU A 135 2.67 -33.14 16.76
C GLU A 135 1.76 -33.23 17.99
N CYS A 136 2.34 -33.22 19.20
CA CYS A 136 1.62 -33.24 20.47
C CYS A 136 0.98 -31.88 20.79
N LEU A 137 1.66 -30.77 20.46
CA LEU A 137 1.06 -29.42 20.55
C LEU A 137 -0.17 -29.24 19.63
N ASP A 138 -0.29 -30.05 18.57
CA ASP A 138 -1.37 -29.98 17.55
C ASP A 138 -2.60 -30.86 17.89
N LYS A 139 -2.51 -31.75 18.90
CA LYS A 139 -3.57 -32.70 19.27
C LYS A 139 -3.94 -32.58 20.75
N ASP A 140 -5.13 -32.05 21.06
CA ASP A 140 -5.78 -32.03 22.39
C ASP A 140 -4.81 -31.96 23.60
N CYS A 141 -3.93 -30.97 23.58
CA CYS A 141 -2.87 -30.75 24.57
C CYS A 141 -3.44 -30.45 25.97
N ASN A 142 -2.95 -31.15 27.00
CA ASN A 142 -3.22 -30.82 28.41
C ASN A 142 -2.44 -29.54 28.82
N TYR A 143 -3.15 -28.48 29.23
CA TYR A 143 -2.56 -27.19 29.58
C TYR A 143 -1.60 -27.23 30.77
N HIS A 144 -1.80 -28.15 31.71
CA HIS A 144 -0.90 -28.31 32.86
C HIS A 144 0.41 -29.00 32.46
N ASP A 145 0.37 -29.94 31.50
CA ASP A 145 1.58 -30.56 30.94
C ASP A 145 2.31 -29.61 29.98
N PHE A 146 1.57 -28.75 29.27
CA PHE A 146 2.13 -27.66 28.49
C PHE A 146 2.92 -26.67 29.37
N ALA A 147 2.33 -26.20 30.47
CA ALA A 147 2.98 -25.28 31.40
C ALA A 147 4.30 -25.85 31.95
N LYS A 148 4.28 -27.11 32.39
CA LYS A 148 5.50 -27.82 32.85
C LYS A 148 6.55 -27.99 31.76
N SER A 149 6.13 -28.20 30.51
CA SER A 149 7.07 -28.36 29.40
C SER A 149 7.83 -27.05 29.06
N ILE A 150 7.22 -25.88 29.29
CA ILE A 150 7.83 -24.57 28.98
C ILE A 150 9.11 -24.35 29.79
N SER A 151 9.06 -24.62 31.09
CA SER A 151 10.23 -24.48 31.96
C SER A 151 11.40 -25.33 31.44
N GLN A 152 11.13 -26.58 31.05
CA GLN A 152 12.16 -27.48 30.52
C GLN A 152 12.75 -27.00 29.18
N VAL A 153 11.93 -26.39 28.32
CA VAL A 153 12.35 -25.83 27.02
C VAL A 153 13.18 -24.57 27.20
N TYR A 154 12.84 -23.73 28.18
CA TYR A 154 13.52 -22.46 28.43
C TYR A 154 14.81 -22.59 29.26
N GLU A 155 15.01 -23.71 29.95
CA GLU A 155 16.28 -24.09 30.59
C GLU A 155 17.39 -24.47 29.58
N LEU A 156 17.02 -24.94 28.38
CA LEU A 156 17.98 -25.31 27.32
C LEU A 156 18.63 -24.07 26.68
N PRO A 157 19.88 -24.16 26.20
CA PRO A 157 20.49 -23.08 25.42
C PRO A 157 19.59 -22.62 24.26
N LYS A 158 19.50 -21.31 24.05
CA LYS A 158 18.62 -20.69 23.03
C LYS A 158 18.88 -21.22 21.62
N GLU A 159 20.14 -21.51 21.29
CA GLU A 159 20.55 -22.00 19.97
C GLU A 159 20.08 -23.43 19.68
N THR A 160 20.01 -24.31 20.69
CA THR A 160 19.60 -25.71 20.50
C THR A 160 18.09 -25.91 20.65
N SER A 161 17.42 -25.08 21.45
CA SER A 161 15.99 -25.19 21.76
C SER A 161 15.07 -24.31 20.90
N LYS A 162 15.62 -23.58 19.92
CA LYS A 162 14.89 -22.60 19.09
C LYS A 162 13.57 -23.15 18.54
N THR A 163 13.56 -24.37 18.00
CA THR A 163 12.37 -25.01 17.43
C THR A 163 11.29 -25.27 18.47
N LEU A 164 11.67 -25.73 19.66
CA LEU A 164 10.74 -25.99 20.76
C LEU A 164 10.20 -24.67 21.35
N ARG A 165 11.06 -23.67 21.56
CA ARG A 165 10.66 -22.34 22.06
C ARG A 165 9.67 -21.66 21.11
N VAL A 166 9.91 -21.72 19.80
CA VAL A 166 8.99 -21.17 18.79
C VAL A 166 7.66 -21.93 18.78
N GLY A 167 7.69 -23.28 18.83
CA GLY A 167 6.47 -24.09 18.93
C GLY A 167 5.62 -23.74 20.16
N ALA A 168 6.26 -23.63 21.33
CA ALA A 168 5.59 -23.26 22.58
C ALA A 168 5.02 -21.83 22.56
N LEU A 169 5.79 -20.85 22.06
CA LEU A 169 5.34 -19.45 21.96
C LEU A 169 4.12 -19.30 21.05
N VAL A 170 4.09 -20.02 19.93
CA VAL A 170 2.96 -19.92 18.99
C VAL A 170 1.74 -20.69 19.52
N MET A 171 1.92 -21.85 20.15
CA MET A 171 0.80 -22.54 20.83
C MET A 171 0.16 -21.62 21.89
N ALA A 172 1.00 -21.02 22.75
CA ALA A 172 0.54 -20.10 23.78
C ALA A 172 -0.19 -18.88 23.21
N ARG A 173 0.32 -18.32 22.11
CA ARG A 173 -0.30 -17.21 21.38
C ARG A 173 -1.66 -17.57 20.76
N GLU A 174 -1.85 -18.82 20.31
CA GLU A 174 -3.01 -19.24 19.52
C GLU A 174 -4.15 -19.86 20.37
N ASN A 175 -3.87 -20.48 21.53
CA ASN A 175 -4.87 -21.35 22.20
C ASN A 175 -5.17 -21.05 23.69
N LEU A 176 -4.36 -20.26 24.41
CA LEU A 176 -4.55 -20.10 25.86
C LEU A 176 -5.77 -19.23 26.24
N GLY A 177 -6.20 -18.31 25.38
CA GLY A 177 -7.33 -17.41 25.66
C GLY A 177 -8.73 -18.00 25.41
N THR A 178 -8.84 -19.10 24.67
CA THR A 178 -10.13 -19.69 24.26
C THR A 178 -10.49 -20.97 25.01
N ALA A 179 -9.52 -21.63 25.64
CA ALA A 179 -9.67 -22.97 26.18
C ALA A 179 -9.73 -23.06 27.71
N LEU A 180 -9.48 -21.96 28.42
CA LEU A 180 -9.47 -21.90 29.89
C LEU A 180 -10.63 -21.04 30.40
N THR A 181 -11.27 -21.47 31.49
CA THR A 181 -12.20 -20.59 32.20
C THR A 181 -11.44 -19.40 32.80
N ALA A 182 -12.11 -18.26 33.02
CA ALA A 182 -11.45 -17.05 33.55
C ALA A 182 -10.68 -17.28 34.86
N THR A 183 -11.11 -18.26 35.67
CA THR A 183 -10.42 -18.70 36.90
C THR A 183 -9.18 -19.54 36.65
N GLU A 184 -9.24 -20.52 35.73
CA GLU A 184 -8.06 -21.35 35.37
C GLU A 184 -7.01 -20.58 34.58
N LEU A 185 -7.45 -19.57 33.81
CA LEU A 185 -6.59 -18.67 33.07
C LEU A 185 -5.73 -17.82 34.02
N GLY A 186 -6.29 -17.35 35.14
CA GLY A 186 -5.54 -16.59 36.15
C GLY A 186 -4.42 -17.42 36.79
N ASP A 187 -4.72 -18.64 37.23
CA ASP A 187 -3.74 -19.52 37.88
C ASP A 187 -2.58 -19.90 36.93
N VAL A 188 -2.88 -20.14 35.65
CA VAL A 188 -1.88 -20.48 34.62
C VAL A 188 -1.05 -19.25 34.22
N ILE A 189 -1.63 -18.05 34.20
CA ILE A 189 -0.91 -16.79 33.96
C ILE A 189 0.06 -16.49 35.09
N ASP A 190 -0.39 -16.65 36.35
CA ASP A 190 0.46 -16.43 37.52
C ASP A 190 1.66 -17.40 37.52
N GLU A 191 1.45 -18.67 37.16
CA GLU A 191 2.52 -19.66 36.99
C GLU A 191 3.51 -19.21 35.88
N PHE A 192 3.04 -18.68 34.74
CA PHE A 192 3.91 -18.20 33.66
C PHE A 192 4.68 -16.91 33.98
N LEU A 193 4.03 -15.93 34.61
CA LEU A 193 4.63 -14.65 34.97
C LEU A 193 5.68 -14.82 36.08
N TYR A 194 5.46 -15.76 37.00
CA TYR A 194 6.34 -16.01 38.14
C TYR A 194 7.48 -17.00 37.83
N ASP A 195 7.19 -18.15 37.21
CA ASP A 195 8.18 -19.25 37.07
C ASP A 195 9.06 -19.12 35.81
N CYS A 196 8.61 -18.43 34.74
CA CYS A 196 9.42 -18.23 33.53
C CYS A 196 9.25 -16.82 32.91
N PRO A 197 9.80 -15.77 33.54
CA PRO A 197 9.65 -14.37 33.07
C PRO A 197 10.15 -14.11 31.64
N GLU A 198 11.15 -14.89 31.19
CA GLU A 198 11.67 -14.80 29.83
C GLU A 198 10.67 -15.25 28.78
N PHE A 199 9.84 -16.25 29.09
CA PHE A 199 8.76 -16.70 28.22
C PHE A 199 7.67 -15.63 28.09
N ALA A 200 7.25 -15.02 29.20
CA ALA A 200 6.26 -13.93 29.19
C ALA A 200 6.73 -12.71 28.37
N ARG A 201 7.99 -12.30 28.55
CA ARG A 201 8.61 -11.23 27.77
C ARG A 201 8.65 -11.58 26.27
N ASP A 202 9.07 -12.80 25.95
CA ASP A 202 9.18 -13.24 24.56
C ASP A 202 7.79 -13.39 23.90
N LEU A 203 6.75 -13.80 24.65
CA LEU A 203 5.36 -13.89 24.19
C LEU A 203 4.72 -12.51 23.97
N LEU A 204 4.93 -11.55 24.88
CA LEU A 204 4.49 -10.16 24.72
C LEU A 204 5.22 -9.50 23.55
N SER A 205 6.54 -9.67 23.46
CA SER A 205 7.35 -9.16 22.35
C SER A 205 6.92 -9.77 21.02
N LEU A 206 6.64 -11.08 20.96
CA LEU A 206 6.12 -11.76 19.77
C LEU A 206 4.75 -11.19 19.39
N SER A 207 3.85 -11.02 20.36
CA SER A 207 2.50 -10.52 20.10
C SER A 207 2.45 -9.06 19.69
N LEU A 208 3.39 -8.23 20.17
CA LEU A 208 3.48 -6.80 19.82
C LEU A 208 4.26 -6.56 18.53
N ARG A 209 5.28 -7.37 18.24
CA ARG A 209 6.10 -7.23 17.03
C ARG A 209 5.53 -7.96 15.82
N PHE A 210 4.76 -9.03 16.04
CA PHE A 210 4.17 -9.81 14.98
C PHE A 210 2.64 -9.67 15.02
N PRO A 211 2.02 -9.19 13.94
CA PRO A 211 0.59 -8.94 13.90
C PRO A 211 -0.22 -10.23 14.03
N PHE A 212 -1.36 -10.19 14.71
CA PHE A 212 -2.32 -11.30 14.64
C PHE A 212 -2.89 -11.37 13.23
N MET A 213 -3.07 -12.57 12.71
CA MET A 213 -3.84 -12.73 11.50
C MET A 213 -5.32 -12.70 11.88
N GLY A 214 -6.06 -11.79 11.28
CA GLY A 214 -7.52 -11.75 11.44
C GLY A 214 -8.17 -11.12 10.23
N THR A 215 -9.38 -10.59 10.36
CA THR A 215 -10.16 -10.12 9.21
C THR A 215 -10.40 -8.61 9.27
N CYS A 216 -9.94 -7.85 8.27
CA CYS A 216 -10.34 -6.44 8.06
C CYS A 216 -11.69 -6.43 7.36
N ARG A 217 -12.66 -5.70 7.92
CA ARG A 217 -14.00 -5.50 7.33
C ARG A 217 -13.97 -4.52 6.15
N ASN A 218 -12.82 -3.93 5.84
CA ASN A 218 -12.65 -3.04 4.70
C ASN A 218 -12.46 -3.83 3.40
N SER A 219 -13.30 -3.56 2.41
CA SER A 219 -13.28 -4.18 1.08
C SER A 219 -11.95 -3.96 0.33
N ALA A 220 -11.24 -2.85 0.59
CA ALA A 220 -9.95 -2.56 -0.02
C ALA A 220 -8.82 -3.53 0.40
N CYS A 221 -8.98 -4.23 1.53
CA CYS A 221 -8.02 -5.25 1.97
C CYS A 221 -8.16 -6.59 1.25
N GLY A 222 -9.18 -6.76 0.42
CA GLY A 222 -9.64 -8.06 -0.09
C GLY A 222 -10.51 -8.74 0.97
N SER A 223 -11.81 -8.82 0.73
CA SER A 223 -12.79 -9.22 1.74
C SER A 223 -12.56 -10.67 2.21
N ARG A 224 -12.03 -10.80 3.44
CA ARG A 224 -11.77 -12.03 4.22
C ARG A 224 -10.46 -12.78 3.98
N SER A 225 -9.47 -12.17 3.33
CA SER A 225 -8.10 -12.66 3.47
C SER A 225 -7.62 -12.40 4.90
N ALA A 226 -6.90 -13.36 5.49
CA ALA A 226 -6.22 -13.17 6.78
C ALA A 226 -5.23 -12.01 6.61
N VAL A 227 -5.54 -10.89 7.27
CA VAL A 227 -4.72 -9.69 7.23
C VAL A 227 -3.99 -9.54 8.56
N PRO A 228 -2.75 -9.04 8.54
CA PRO A 228 -2.05 -8.69 9.76
C PRO A 228 -2.80 -7.57 10.50
N ILE A 229 -3.06 -7.79 11.78
CA ILE A 229 -3.75 -6.90 12.71
C ILE A 229 -2.79 -6.48 13.82
N GLU A 230 -2.73 -5.18 14.09
CA GLU A 230 -2.14 -4.62 15.30
C GLU A 230 -2.98 -4.99 16.50
N VAL A 231 -2.36 -5.75 17.39
CA VAL A 231 -3.04 -6.48 18.47
C VAL A 231 -3.76 -5.54 19.44
N LEU A 232 -3.17 -4.40 19.76
CA LEU A 232 -3.73 -3.43 20.71
C LEU A 232 -4.78 -2.50 20.09
N GLN A 233 -4.66 -2.22 18.80
CA GLN A 233 -5.53 -1.25 18.11
C GLN A 233 -6.63 -1.93 17.28
N CYS A 234 -6.65 -3.27 17.25
CA CYS A 234 -7.52 -4.08 16.39
C CYS A 234 -7.55 -3.52 14.96
N ARG A 235 -6.40 -3.05 14.50
CA ARG A 235 -6.25 -2.30 13.27
C ARG A 235 -5.58 -3.17 12.25
N CYS A 236 -6.15 -3.27 11.06
CA CYS A 236 -5.49 -4.06 10.04
C CYS A 236 -4.35 -3.25 9.41
N GLN A 237 -3.15 -3.81 9.46
CA GLN A 237 -1.92 -3.21 8.92
C GLN A 237 -1.93 -3.05 7.40
N LYS A 238 -2.89 -3.66 6.70
CA LYS A 238 -3.06 -3.53 5.25
C LYS A 238 -4.01 -2.37 4.87
N CYS A 239 -5.07 -2.11 5.65
CA CYS A 239 -6.05 -1.04 5.37
C CYS A 239 -5.85 0.20 6.25
N GLY A 240 -5.08 0.10 7.34
CA GLY A 240 -4.92 1.15 8.35
C GLY A 240 -6.16 1.39 9.23
N LYS A 241 -7.30 0.74 8.97
CA LYS A 241 -8.58 0.99 9.69
C LYS A 241 -8.76 0.09 10.93
N GLY A 242 -9.35 0.64 11.98
CA GLY A 242 -9.73 -0.09 13.21
C GLY A 242 -10.92 -1.06 13.03
N GLY A 243 -11.08 -2.01 13.97
CA GLY A 243 -12.22 -2.95 14.02
C GLY A 243 -12.00 -4.33 13.36
N ALA A 244 -10.76 -4.71 13.10
CA ALA A 244 -10.40 -6.04 12.62
C ALA A 244 -10.43 -7.07 13.77
N SER A 245 -11.05 -8.23 13.55
CA SER A 245 -11.19 -9.28 14.58
C SER A 245 -10.08 -10.33 14.47
N ALA A 246 -9.37 -10.58 15.57
CA ALA A 246 -8.45 -11.71 15.67
C ALA A 246 -9.24 -13.02 15.68
N GLY A 247 -8.86 -13.96 14.82
CA GLY A 247 -9.52 -15.27 14.75
C GLY A 247 -9.39 -15.94 13.40
N LEU A 248 -8.29 -16.67 13.18
CA LEU A 248 -8.21 -17.80 12.25
C LEU A 248 -7.23 -18.81 12.86
N GLY A 249 -7.71 -20.04 13.05
CA GLY A 249 -6.98 -21.14 13.69
C GLY A 249 -5.95 -21.85 12.80
N LEU A 250 -5.09 -22.61 13.49
CA LEU A 250 -4.05 -23.54 13.05
C LEU A 250 -4.27 -24.21 11.68
N HIS A 251 -3.53 -23.78 10.65
CA HIS A 251 -3.13 -24.67 9.54
C HIS A 251 -1.83 -24.25 8.81
N SER A 252 -1.03 -23.35 9.38
CA SER A 252 0.04 -22.65 8.63
C SER A 252 1.48 -23.09 8.95
N TRP A 253 1.68 -24.23 9.62
CA TRP A 253 3.01 -24.63 10.09
C TRP A 253 3.92 -25.28 9.02
N SER A 254 3.36 -25.71 7.88
CA SER A 254 4.16 -26.36 6.83
C SER A 254 4.86 -25.40 5.85
N ARG A 255 4.52 -24.10 5.86
CA ARG A 255 5.09 -23.10 4.94
C ARG A 255 6.26 -22.29 5.49
N ILE A 256 6.48 -22.26 6.81
CA ILE A 256 7.47 -21.37 7.44
C ILE A 256 8.86 -22.03 7.61
N LEU A 257 8.97 -23.36 7.49
CA LEU A 257 10.24 -24.09 7.64
C LEU A 257 10.91 -24.46 6.29
N GLY A 258 10.51 -23.84 5.19
CA GLY A 258 10.93 -24.18 3.83
C GLY A 258 12.16 -23.47 3.24
N TYR A 259 13.01 -22.83 4.04
CA TYR A 259 14.27 -22.19 3.63
C TYR A 259 15.22 -22.22 4.85
N GLU A 260 16.44 -22.74 4.89
CA GLU A 260 17.39 -23.31 3.94
C GLU A 260 18.45 -24.08 4.76
N PHE A 261 18.90 -25.26 4.31
CA PHE A 261 20.29 -25.71 4.39
C PHE A 261 20.54 -26.58 3.15
N GLY A 262 21.42 -26.11 2.25
CA GLY A 262 21.93 -26.88 1.10
C GLY A 262 22.65 -28.17 1.53
N ASP A 263 22.94 -29.15 0.67
CA ASP A 263 23.36 -29.00 -0.72
C ASP A 263 23.26 -30.32 -1.52
N THR A 264 23.09 -30.14 -2.83
CA THR A 264 23.52 -30.96 -3.99
C THR A 264 22.88 -32.33 -4.36
N GLU A 265 22.29 -32.28 -5.56
CA GLU A 265 22.44 -33.18 -6.73
C GLU A 265 21.68 -34.52 -6.85
N ALA A 266 20.79 -34.49 -7.86
CA ALA A 266 20.61 -35.45 -8.95
C ALA A 266 19.81 -36.76 -8.74
N ASP A 267 18.66 -36.78 -9.42
CA ASP A 267 17.82 -37.91 -9.85
C ASP A 267 17.18 -38.77 -8.73
N VAL A 268 15.85 -38.90 -8.65
CA VAL A 268 15.00 -39.54 -9.67
C VAL A 268 13.57 -38.94 -9.67
N LYS A 269 13.14 -38.50 -10.86
CA LYS A 269 11.75 -38.19 -11.22
C LYS A 269 10.81 -39.39 -11.00
N LEU A 270 9.60 -39.11 -10.53
CA LEU A 270 8.37 -39.61 -11.18
C LEU A 270 7.20 -38.69 -10.82
N GLY A 271 6.77 -37.91 -11.79
CA GLY A 271 5.50 -37.21 -11.76
C GLY A 271 4.46 -37.86 -12.67
N LYS A 272 3.22 -37.37 -12.51
CA LYS A 272 2.09 -37.27 -13.47
C LYS A 272 0.89 -38.20 -13.24
N ASP A 273 -0.31 -37.59 -13.28
CA ASP A 273 -1.46 -37.94 -14.17
C ASP A 273 -2.84 -37.68 -13.54
N VAL A 274 -3.33 -36.44 -13.64
CA VAL A 274 -4.75 -36.09 -13.38
C VAL A 274 -5.65 -36.44 -14.60
N GLY A 275 -5.06 -36.82 -15.74
CA GLY A 275 -5.79 -37.13 -16.98
C GLY A 275 -6.32 -38.56 -17.11
N PHE A 276 -5.79 -39.52 -16.33
CA PHE A 276 -6.12 -40.94 -16.50
C PHE A 276 -7.49 -41.32 -15.88
N SER A 277 -7.81 -40.74 -14.73
CA SER A 277 -9.04 -41.05 -13.96
C SER A 277 -10.32 -40.68 -14.71
N ASN A 278 -10.37 -39.49 -15.33
CA ASN A 278 -11.54 -38.99 -16.07
C ASN A 278 -11.74 -39.76 -17.40
N TRP A 279 -10.64 -40.12 -18.07
CA TRP A 279 -10.70 -40.92 -19.30
C TRP A 279 -11.23 -42.35 -19.04
N ALA A 280 -10.77 -43.01 -17.97
CA ALA A 280 -11.21 -44.37 -17.63
C ALA A 280 -12.71 -44.47 -17.32
N GLN A 281 -13.29 -43.43 -16.69
CA GLN A 281 -14.72 -43.35 -16.40
C GLN A 281 -15.56 -43.23 -17.68
N LYS A 282 -15.24 -42.27 -18.56
CA LYS A 282 -16.01 -42.02 -19.80
C LYS A 282 -15.87 -43.15 -20.82
N ALA A 283 -14.74 -43.86 -20.82
CA ALA A 283 -14.54 -45.02 -21.68
C ALA A 283 -15.26 -46.29 -21.19
N GLY A 284 -15.78 -46.31 -19.97
CA GLY A 284 -16.45 -47.48 -19.36
C GLY A 284 -15.55 -48.70 -19.19
N GLN A 285 -14.23 -48.53 -19.26
CA GLN A 285 -13.28 -49.63 -19.14
C GLN A 285 -13.07 -49.94 -17.65
N PHE A 286 -13.15 -51.22 -17.28
CA PHE A 286 -12.95 -51.73 -15.91
C PHE A 286 -13.98 -51.28 -14.87
N THR A 287 -15.07 -50.62 -15.29
CA THR A 287 -16.18 -50.27 -14.39
C THR A 287 -16.88 -51.54 -13.92
N ASP A 288 -16.87 -51.75 -12.61
CA ASP A 288 -17.41 -52.92 -11.90
C ASP A 288 -18.70 -52.59 -11.13
N PHE A 289 -19.25 -51.39 -11.35
CA PHE A 289 -20.49 -50.90 -10.78
C PHE A 289 -21.17 -49.86 -11.68
N ALA A 290 -22.41 -49.49 -11.39
CA ALA A 290 -23.10 -48.43 -12.10
C ALA A 290 -24.14 -47.70 -11.23
N PHE A 291 -24.37 -46.42 -11.53
CA PHE A 291 -25.53 -45.70 -11.06
C PHE A 291 -26.65 -45.77 -12.12
N LEU A 292 -27.84 -46.15 -11.72
CA LEU A 292 -29.04 -46.10 -12.56
C LEU A 292 -29.81 -44.83 -12.23
N CYS A 293 -29.97 -43.95 -13.20
CA CYS A 293 -30.78 -42.75 -13.06
C CYS A 293 -31.83 -42.74 -14.18
N LYS A 294 -33.09 -43.03 -13.82
CA LYS A 294 -34.19 -43.30 -14.76
C LYS A 294 -33.81 -44.46 -15.69
N ASP A 295 -33.79 -44.24 -17.00
CA ASP A 295 -33.41 -45.24 -18.00
C ASP A 295 -31.90 -45.21 -18.35
N THR A 296 -31.12 -44.33 -17.73
CA THR A 296 -29.70 -44.12 -18.03
C THR A 296 -28.83 -44.82 -17.00
N LYS A 297 -27.94 -45.70 -17.47
CA LYS A 297 -26.96 -46.41 -16.63
C LYS A 297 -25.58 -45.76 -16.78
N ILE A 298 -25.08 -45.13 -15.72
CA ILE A 298 -23.79 -44.44 -15.66
C ILE A 298 -22.75 -45.39 -15.05
N PRO A 299 -21.74 -45.84 -15.82
CA PRO A 299 -20.76 -46.80 -15.33
C PRO A 299 -19.73 -46.12 -14.40
N VAL A 300 -19.40 -46.76 -13.27
CA VAL A 300 -18.48 -46.24 -12.24
C VAL A 300 -17.63 -47.36 -11.64
N HIS A 301 -16.56 -47.00 -10.94
CA HIS A 301 -15.63 -47.96 -10.30
C HIS A 301 -15.88 -48.01 -8.79
N LYS A 302 -16.11 -49.21 -8.22
CA LYS A 302 -16.34 -49.41 -6.78
C LYS A 302 -15.23 -48.77 -5.96
N VAL A 303 -13.96 -48.97 -6.34
CA VAL A 303 -12.81 -48.46 -5.58
C VAL A 303 -12.81 -46.94 -5.44
N ILE A 304 -13.33 -46.20 -6.43
CA ILE A 304 -13.36 -44.73 -6.42
C ILE A 304 -14.54 -44.23 -5.59
N ILE A 305 -15.73 -44.78 -5.80
CA ILE A 305 -16.94 -44.32 -5.09
C ILE A 305 -16.93 -44.75 -3.61
N CYS A 306 -16.38 -45.93 -3.29
CA CYS A 306 -16.31 -46.44 -1.91
C CYS A 306 -15.28 -45.69 -1.06
N ALA A 307 -14.19 -45.21 -1.68
CA ALA A 307 -13.18 -44.42 -0.98
C ALA A 307 -13.71 -43.05 -0.51
N GLN A 308 -14.72 -42.52 -1.20
CA GLN A 308 -15.25 -41.17 -0.97
C GLN A 308 -16.61 -41.13 -0.27
N SER A 309 -17.34 -42.25 -0.26
CA SER A 309 -18.62 -42.37 0.44
C SER A 309 -18.66 -43.64 1.27
N LYS A 310 -18.87 -43.48 2.58
CA LYS A 310 -19.13 -44.61 3.49
C LYS A 310 -20.43 -45.34 3.14
N ILE A 311 -21.41 -44.63 2.56
CA ILE A 311 -22.71 -45.17 2.14
C ILE A 311 -22.56 -46.04 0.89
N PHE A 312 -21.84 -45.56 -0.13
CA PHE A 312 -21.55 -46.40 -1.30
C PHE A 312 -20.62 -47.56 -0.96
N ASN A 313 -19.67 -47.37 -0.04
CA ASN A 313 -18.85 -48.47 0.47
C ASN A 313 -19.71 -49.56 1.11
N ALA A 314 -20.64 -49.19 2.00
CA ALA A 314 -21.58 -50.14 2.58
C ALA A 314 -22.44 -50.82 1.50
N ALA A 315 -22.98 -50.07 0.54
CA ALA A 315 -23.79 -50.63 -0.54
C ALA A 315 -23.03 -51.61 -1.45
N CYS A 316 -21.71 -51.40 -1.64
CA CYS A 316 -20.87 -52.24 -2.49
C CYS A 316 -20.30 -53.48 -1.78
N THR A 317 -20.17 -53.45 -0.45
CA THR A 317 -19.40 -54.44 0.32
C THR A 317 -20.21 -55.24 1.34
N SER A 318 -21.43 -54.80 1.68
CA SER A 318 -22.31 -55.52 2.60
C SER A 318 -23.38 -56.34 1.86
N GLY A 319 -24.20 -57.11 2.57
CA GLY A 319 -25.20 -58.02 1.98
C GLY A 319 -26.41 -57.35 1.31
N PHE A 320 -26.30 -56.09 0.89
CA PHE A 320 -27.38 -55.37 0.19
C PHE A 320 -27.54 -55.85 -1.26
N LYS A 321 -28.72 -55.56 -1.85
CA LYS A 321 -29.05 -56.00 -3.22
C LYS A 321 -28.07 -55.43 -4.24
N GLU A 322 -27.54 -54.24 -4.00
CA GLU A 322 -26.62 -53.49 -4.85
C GLU A 322 -25.25 -54.17 -4.95
N ALA A 323 -24.75 -54.76 -3.86
CA ALA A 323 -23.50 -55.51 -3.86
C ALA A 323 -23.55 -56.73 -4.81
N ILE A 324 -24.73 -57.32 -4.96
CA ILE A 324 -25.00 -58.46 -5.86
C ILE A 324 -25.36 -57.98 -7.27
N SER A 325 -26.23 -56.97 -7.41
CA SER A 325 -26.72 -56.49 -8.71
C SER A 325 -25.67 -55.67 -9.48
N GLY A 326 -24.69 -55.09 -8.78
CA GLY A 326 -23.69 -54.19 -9.37
C GLY A 326 -24.25 -52.84 -9.78
N VAL A 327 -25.46 -52.48 -9.34
CA VAL A 327 -26.15 -51.24 -9.73
C VAL A 327 -26.82 -50.60 -8.52
N TYR A 328 -26.60 -49.30 -8.33
CA TYR A 328 -27.27 -48.48 -7.32
C TYR A 328 -28.27 -47.55 -8.01
N ASP A 329 -29.52 -47.55 -7.53
CA ASP A 329 -30.61 -46.78 -8.13
C ASP A 329 -30.69 -45.37 -7.52
N LEU A 330 -30.48 -44.37 -8.36
CA LEU A 330 -30.54 -42.94 -8.08
C LEU A 330 -31.65 -42.25 -8.92
N SER A 331 -32.64 -43.01 -9.41
CA SER A 331 -33.69 -42.51 -10.29
C SER A 331 -34.61 -41.44 -9.66
N GLU A 332 -34.51 -41.25 -8.34
CA GLU A 332 -35.18 -40.15 -7.63
C GLU A 332 -34.58 -38.77 -7.94
N TYR A 333 -33.34 -38.71 -8.48
CA TYR A 333 -32.65 -37.47 -8.79
C TYR A 333 -32.67 -37.12 -10.29
N PRO A 334 -32.60 -35.81 -10.64
CA PRO A 334 -32.29 -35.38 -11.99
C PRO A 334 -30.93 -35.93 -12.48
N LEU A 335 -30.87 -36.31 -13.77
CA LEU A 335 -29.65 -36.87 -14.37
C LEU A 335 -28.44 -35.95 -14.20
N GLU A 336 -28.65 -34.64 -14.40
CA GLU A 336 -27.63 -33.60 -14.30
C GLU A 336 -26.94 -33.56 -12.92
N LEU A 337 -27.69 -33.67 -11.83
CA LEU A 337 -27.13 -33.69 -10.47
C LEU A 337 -26.26 -34.94 -10.24
N VAL A 338 -26.68 -36.08 -10.78
CA VAL A 338 -25.93 -37.34 -10.65
C VAL A 338 -24.63 -37.28 -11.46
N GLU A 339 -24.64 -36.67 -12.64
CA GLU A 339 -23.44 -36.47 -13.46
C GLU A 339 -22.43 -35.53 -12.79
N MET A 340 -22.88 -34.42 -12.21
CA MET A 340 -22.01 -33.50 -11.46
C MET A 340 -21.36 -34.17 -10.25
N MET A 341 -22.10 -35.01 -9.52
CA MET A 341 -21.53 -35.82 -8.43
C MET A 341 -20.45 -36.79 -8.95
N VAL A 342 -20.68 -37.44 -10.09
CA VAL A 342 -19.71 -38.37 -10.69
C VAL A 342 -18.44 -37.64 -11.16
N ASP A 343 -18.57 -36.48 -11.80
CA ASP A 343 -17.42 -35.68 -12.22
C ASP A 343 -16.55 -35.29 -11.02
N TYR A 344 -17.17 -34.86 -9.91
CA TYR A 344 -16.43 -34.58 -8.68
C TYR A 344 -15.67 -35.81 -8.16
N LEU A 345 -16.29 -36.99 -8.12
CA LEU A 345 -15.66 -38.19 -7.59
C LEU A 345 -14.41 -38.60 -8.39
N TYR A 346 -14.33 -38.26 -9.68
CA TYR A 346 -13.21 -38.62 -10.53
C TYR A 346 -12.15 -37.53 -10.68
N VAL A 347 -12.55 -36.26 -10.59
CA VAL A 347 -11.72 -35.12 -10.96
C VAL A 347 -11.46 -34.18 -9.76
N GLY A 348 -12.30 -34.24 -8.73
CA GLY A 348 -12.21 -33.41 -7.52
C GLY A 348 -12.94 -32.06 -7.61
N TYR A 349 -13.64 -31.79 -8.71
CA TYR A 349 -14.52 -30.64 -8.92
C TYR A 349 -15.60 -30.98 -9.97
N TYR A 350 -16.78 -30.37 -9.87
CA TYR A 350 -17.82 -30.44 -10.92
C TYR A 350 -17.92 -29.12 -11.71
N GLU A 351 -17.28 -28.07 -11.21
CA GLU A 351 -17.18 -26.75 -11.84
C GLU A 351 -15.73 -26.24 -11.69
N ASP A 352 -15.12 -25.82 -12.79
CA ASP A 352 -13.72 -25.39 -12.83
C ASP A 352 -13.56 -23.99 -12.17
N PRO A 353 -12.74 -23.84 -11.11
CA PRO A 353 -12.53 -22.58 -10.39
C PRO A 353 -11.93 -21.43 -11.22
N SER A 354 -11.44 -21.71 -12.44
CA SER A 354 -10.80 -20.78 -13.36
C SER A 354 -11.71 -20.21 -14.47
N THR A 355 -12.99 -20.62 -14.52
CA THR A 355 -13.95 -20.18 -15.54
C THR A 355 -15.20 -19.51 -14.94
N ASP A 356 -16.02 -18.88 -15.80
CA ASP A 356 -17.21 -18.09 -15.44
C ASP A 356 -18.22 -18.88 -14.58
N VAL A 357 -18.40 -18.41 -13.35
CA VAL A 357 -19.17 -19.01 -12.24
C VAL A 357 -20.70 -18.77 -12.34
N SER A 358 -21.18 -18.24 -13.47
CA SER A 358 -22.60 -17.89 -13.69
C SER A 358 -23.45 -18.99 -14.34
N LYS A 359 -22.86 -20.15 -14.67
CA LYS A 359 -23.54 -21.21 -15.45
C LYS A 359 -24.44 -22.12 -14.62
N VAL A 360 -24.24 -22.22 -13.32
CA VAL A 360 -25.00 -23.06 -12.41
C VAL A 360 -25.77 -22.16 -11.42
N SER A 361 -27.08 -22.40 -11.24
CA SER A 361 -27.92 -21.57 -10.37
C SER A 361 -27.65 -21.81 -8.88
N LEU A 362 -28.02 -20.84 -8.04
CA LEU A 362 -27.91 -20.95 -6.58
C LEU A 362 -28.71 -22.16 -6.05
N SER A 363 -29.90 -22.40 -6.60
CA SER A 363 -30.75 -23.54 -6.24
C SER A 363 -30.13 -24.91 -6.60
N THR A 364 -29.40 -25.00 -7.72
CA THR A 364 -28.70 -26.24 -8.12
C THR A 364 -27.50 -26.53 -7.21
N HIS A 365 -26.74 -25.51 -6.79
CA HIS A 365 -25.66 -25.70 -5.81
C HIS A 365 -26.17 -26.21 -4.47
N LEU A 366 -27.28 -25.67 -3.97
CA LEU A 366 -27.91 -26.18 -2.75
C LEU A 366 -28.42 -27.61 -2.93
N SER A 367 -28.96 -27.95 -4.10
CA SER A 367 -29.43 -29.31 -4.39
C SER A 367 -28.29 -30.35 -4.41
N ILE A 368 -27.11 -29.99 -4.96
CA ILE A 368 -25.90 -30.84 -4.89
C ILE A 368 -25.42 -30.97 -3.44
N LEU A 369 -25.49 -29.89 -2.67
CA LEU A 369 -25.09 -29.91 -1.28
C LEU A 369 -25.93 -30.89 -0.45
N VAL A 370 -27.25 -30.89 -0.63
CA VAL A 370 -28.17 -31.86 -0.01
C VAL A 370 -27.86 -33.29 -0.47
N LEU A 371 -27.56 -33.48 -1.76
CA LEU A 371 -27.17 -34.79 -2.29
C LEU A 371 -25.86 -35.30 -1.65
N ALA A 372 -24.86 -34.43 -1.52
CA ALA A 372 -23.54 -34.75 -0.97
C ALA A 372 -23.63 -35.17 0.51
N ASP A 373 -24.45 -34.46 1.29
CA ASP A 373 -24.73 -34.81 2.69
C ASP A 373 -25.45 -36.16 2.79
N LYS A 374 -26.52 -36.38 2.01
CA LYS A 374 -27.28 -37.64 2.01
C LYS A 374 -26.40 -38.86 1.72
N TYR A 375 -25.43 -38.72 0.81
CA TYR A 375 -24.50 -39.80 0.45
C TYR A 375 -23.14 -39.73 1.18
N ALA A 376 -22.99 -38.86 2.17
CA ALA A 376 -21.79 -38.70 3.01
C ALA A 376 -20.48 -38.50 2.21
N ILE A 377 -20.52 -37.63 1.18
CA ILE A 377 -19.37 -37.28 0.34
C ILE A 377 -18.81 -35.92 0.80
N GLN A 378 -18.01 -35.94 1.88
CA GLN A 378 -17.55 -34.72 2.58
C GLN A 378 -16.79 -33.73 1.66
N GLY A 379 -16.05 -34.25 0.68
CA GLY A 379 -15.34 -33.40 -0.28
C GLY A 379 -16.29 -32.61 -1.18
N LEU A 380 -17.34 -33.27 -1.69
CA LEU A 380 -18.35 -32.66 -2.55
C LEU A 380 -19.21 -31.65 -1.77
N GLU A 381 -19.53 -31.99 -0.52
CA GLU A 381 -20.24 -31.11 0.40
C GLU A 381 -19.48 -29.79 0.61
N ARG A 382 -18.17 -29.88 0.90
CA ARG A 382 -17.31 -28.69 1.05
C ARG A 382 -17.20 -27.89 -0.24
N HIS A 383 -17.10 -28.57 -1.39
CA HIS A 383 -16.98 -27.92 -2.69
C HIS A 383 -18.26 -27.18 -3.09
N ALA A 384 -19.44 -27.80 -2.94
CA ALA A 384 -20.74 -27.17 -3.23
C ALA A 384 -21.03 -25.97 -2.31
N LYS A 385 -20.69 -26.06 -1.01
CA LYS A 385 -20.74 -24.94 -0.06
C LYS A 385 -19.92 -23.74 -0.53
N LEU A 386 -18.69 -23.98 -0.99
CA LEU A 386 -17.80 -22.92 -1.47
C LEU A 386 -18.32 -22.28 -2.76
N CYS A 387 -18.84 -23.05 -3.72
CA CYS A 387 -19.40 -22.49 -4.95
C CYS A 387 -20.63 -21.61 -4.67
N TYR A 388 -21.55 -22.05 -3.80
CA TYR A 388 -22.74 -21.27 -3.42
C TYR A 388 -22.38 -19.94 -2.74
N ILE A 389 -21.49 -19.96 -1.73
CA ILE A 389 -21.06 -18.75 -1.01
C ILE A 389 -20.31 -17.80 -1.95
N ARG A 390 -19.49 -18.33 -2.87
CA ARG A 390 -18.78 -17.52 -3.86
C ARG A 390 -19.74 -16.80 -4.80
N ARG A 391 -20.85 -17.45 -5.20
CA ARG A 391 -21.89 -16.86 -6.04
C ARG A 391 -22.66 -15.77 -5.30
N LEU A 392 -23.08 -15.97 -4.05
CA LEU A 392 -23.77 -14.93 -3.25
C LEU A 392 -22.96 -13.65 -3.05
N ASN A 393 -21.63 -13.75 -2.96
CA ASN A 393 -20.74 -12.61 -2.73
C ASN A 393 -20.37 -11.84 -4.03
N GLN A 394 -20.94 -12.19 -5.19
CA GLN A 394 -20.74 -11.44 -6.43
C GLN A 394 -21.68 -10.23 -6.50
N LYS A 395 -21.18 -9.08 -6.95
CA LYS A 395 -21.94 -7.82 -7.08
C LYS A 395 -23.15 -7.89 -8.05
N ASN A 396 -23.19 -8.88 -8.94
CA ASN A 396 -24.22 -9.05 -9.98
C ASN A 396 -25.17 -10.22 -9.71
N THR A 397 -25.20 -10.76 -8.48
CA THR A 397 -26.15 -11.82 -8.15
C THR A 397 -27.56 -11.25 -8.15
N GLU A 398 -28.38 -11.70 -9.10
CA GLU A 398 -29.74 -11.22 -9.26
C GLU A 398 -30.59 -11.63 -8.06
N LEU A 399 -31.38 -10.68 -7.57
CA LEU A 399 -32.27 -10.91 -6.43
C LEU A 399 -33.26 -12.06 -6.72
N GLU A 400 -33.67 -12.26 -7.98
CA GLU A 400 -34.56 -13.35 -8.40
C GLU A 400 -33.90 -14.74 -8.22
N ASP A 401 -32.65 -14.95 -8.64
CA ASP A 401 -31.90 -16.22 -8.43
C ASP A 401 -31.69 -16.51 -6.93
N PHE A 402 -31.48 -15.47 -6.12
CA PHE A 402 -31.43 -15.60 -4.66
C PHE A 402 -32.79 -16.01 -4.08
N LEU A 403 -33.88 -15.37 -4.48
CA LEU A 403 -35.24 -15.69 -4.03
C LEU A 403 -35.66 -17.11 -4.41
N ASP A 404 -35.30 -17.58 -5.61
CA ASP A 404 -35.57 -18.94 -6.08
C ASP A 404 -34.79 -20.02 -5.32
N SER A 405 -33.68 -19.65 -4.66
CA SER A 405 -32.89 -20.55 -3.82
C SER A 405 -33.44 -20.74 -2.40
N LEU A 406 -34.25 -19.78 -1.90
CA LEU A 406 -34.75 -19.77 -0.52
C LEU A 406 -35.63 -20.98 -0.15
N PRO A 407 -36.53 -21.50 -1.00
CA PRO A 407 -37.32 -22.69 -0.65
C PRO A 407 -36.45 -23.93 -0.42
N VAL A 408 -35.37 -24.10 -1.21
CA VAL A 408 -34.43 -25.21 -1.02
C VAL A 408 -33.67 -25.02 0.29
N LEU A 409 -33.28 -23.79 0.62
CA LEU A 409 -32.57 -23.44 1.85
C LEU A 409 -33.44 -23.66 3.12
N ASP A 410 -34.74 -23.39 3.05
CA ASP A 410 -35.71 -23.58 4.14
C ASP A 410 -35.96 -25.06 4.46
N GLU A 411 -35.86 -25.94 3.45
CA GLU A 411 -36.04 -27.39 3.60
C GLU A 411 -34.76 -28.13 4.06
N MET A 412 -33.61 -27.44 4.27
CA MET A 412 -32.34 -28.07 4.64
C MET A 412 -32.23 -28.45 6.15
N PRO A 413 -31.55 -29.56 6.49
CA PRO A 413 -31.27 -29.91 7.88
C PRO A 413 -30.35 -28.90 8.58
N ILE A 414 -30.66 -28.55 9.84
CA ILE A 414 -29.96 -27.53 10.65
C ILE A 414 -28.43 -27.75 10.70
N SER A 415 -27.97 -29.02 10.71
CA SER A 415 -26.54 -29.40 10.77
C SER A 415 -25.72 -29.03 9.52
N VAL A 416 -26.36 -28.77 8.38
CA VAL A 416 -25.70 -28.43 7.11
C VAL A 416 -25.78 -26.92 6.81
N SER A 417 -26.63 -26.19 7.57
CA SER A 417 -27.15 -24.87 7.19
C SER A 417 -26.34 -23.65 7.69
N GLY A 418 -25.51 -23.76 8.74
CA GLY A 418 -24.92 -22.60 9.44
C GLY A 418 -24.21 -21.59 8.55
N ASP A 419 -23.16 -22.01 7.84
CA ASP A 419 -22.34 -21.13 6.99
C ASP A 419 -23.09 -20.63 5.74
N VAL A 420 -24.03 -21.43 5.23
CA VAL A 420 -24.81 -21.17 4.01
C VAL A 420 -25.93 -20.18 4.28
N VAL A 421 -26.62 -20.35 5.42
CA VAL A 421 -27.63 -19.42 5.94
C VAL A 421 -26.96 -18.13 6.39
N GLU A 422 -25.80 -18.18 7.05
CA GLU A 422 -25.06 -16.97 7.43
C GLU A 422 -24.61 -16.16 6.19
N ALA A 423 -24.24 -16.81 5.08
CA ALA A 423 -23.95 -16.13 3.82
C ALA A 423 -25.21 -15.47 3.22
N ALA A 424 -26.35 -16.15 3.21
CA ALA A 424 -27.64 -15.60 2.76
C ALA A 424 -28.12 -14.43 3.65
N VAL A 425 -27.93 -14.55 4.97
CA VAL A 425 -28.23 -13.49 5.95
C VAL A 425 -27.28 -12.30 5.80
N ASN A 426 -25.99 -12.51 5.51
CA ASN A 426 -25.04 -11.43 5.25
C ASN A 426 -25.40 -10.65 3.96
N TYR A 427 -25.79 -11.34 2.88
CA TYR A 427 -26.30 -10.70 1.66
C TYR A 427 -27.57 -9.87 1.95
N THR A 428 -28.48 -10.41 2.79
CA THR A 428 -29.68 -9.71 3.28
C THR A 428 -29.33 -8.51 4.17
N ARG A 429 -28.31 -8.61 5.03
CA ARG A 429 -27.84 -7.58 5.96
C ARG A 429 -27.14 -6.41 5.25
N GLU A 430 -26.33 -6.69 4.24
CA GLU A 430 -25.70 -5.65 3.40
C GLU A 430 -26.74 -4.87 2.58
N THR A 431 -27.84 -5.52 2.21
CA THR A 431 -28.98 -4.91 1.50
C THR A 431 -29.93 -4.13 2.45
N LEU A 432 -29.91 -4.42 3.76
CA LEU A 432 -30.80 -3.81 4.78
C LEU A 432 -30.12 -2.83 5.77
N LEU A 433 -28.81 -2.57 5.64
CA LEU A 433 -28.00 -1.68 6.51
C LEU A 433 -28.25 -0.17 6.26
N ILE A 434 -29.52 0.23 6.21
CA ILE A 434 -29.95 1.64 6.17
C ILE A 434 -30.34 2.18 7.58
N CYS A 435 -30.44 1.41 8.68
CA CYS A 435 -30.90 1.98 9.98
C CYS A 435 -30.41 1.30 11.30
N THR A 436 -29.81 2.12 12.21
CA THR A 436 -29.72 2.07 13.72
C THR A 436 -28.73 1.06 14.38
N TRP A 437 -27.79 1.34 15.31
CA TRP A 437 -27.46 2.34 16.37
C TRP A 437 -27.98 2.10 17.82
N ALA A 438 -28.22 0.85 18.22
CA ALA A 438 -28.42 0.48 19.64
C ALA A 438 -27.43 -0.58 20.19
N ASP A 439 -26.68 -1.29 19.33
CA ASP A 439 -25.89 -2.46 19.74
C ASP A 439 -24.42 -2.19 20.12
N MET A 440 -23.84 -1.04 19.74
CA MET A 440 -22.41 -0.80 19.97
C MET A 440 -22.06 -0.44 21.43
N SER A 441 -22.97 0.17 22.19
CA SER A 441 -22.74 0.40 23.63
C SER A 441 -22.85 -0.89 24.46
N ASN A 442 -23.61 -1.88 23.97
CA ASN A 442 -23.70 -3.21 24.56
C ASN A 442 -22.47 -4.08 24.26
N LEU A 443 -21.81 -3.89 23.11
CA LEU A 443 -20.56 -4.58 22.76
C LEU A 443 -19.37 -4.15 23.63
N ALA A 444 -19.28 -2.88 24.01
CA ALA A 444 -18.27 -2.40 24.98
C ALA A 444 -18.49 -2.99 26.38
N LYS A 445 -19.75 -3.17 26.80
CA LYS A 445 -20.12 -3.81 28.07
C LYS A 445 -19.98 -5.34 28.03
N GLN A 446 -20.13 -5.98 26.86
CA GLN A 446 -19.92 -7.43 26.69
C GLN A 446 -18.45 -7.83 26.54
N LYS A 447 -17.59 -7.00 25.92
CA LYS A 447 -16.15 -7.28 25.81
C LYS A 447 -15.43 -7.41 27.15
N VAL A 448 -15.97 -6.84 28.22
CA VAL A 448 -15.45 -7.01 29.59
C VAL A 448 -15.61 -8.46 30.10
N ARG A 449 -16.42 -9.31 29.45
CA ARG A 449 -16.62 -10.71 29.85
C ARG A 449 -15.90 -11.76 28.99
N SER A 450 -15.18 -11.37 27.93
CA SER A 450 -14.34 -12.27 27.13
C SER A 450 -13.01 -11.60 26.77
N LYS A 451 -12.13 -11.41 27.74
CA LYS A 451 -10.77 -10.92 27.49
C LYS A 451 -9.92 -12.05 26.90
N SER A 452 -9.13 -11.75 25.86
CA SER A 452 -8.04 -12.65 25.47
C SER A 452 -6.95 -12.65 26.55
N LEU A 453 -6.13 -13.70 26.60
CA LEU A 453 -4.93 -13.76 27.47
C LEU A 453 -4.09 -12.48 27.38
N ILE A 454 -3.93 -11.94 26.16
CA ILE A 454 -3.11 -10.76 25.91
C ILE A 454 -3.77 -9.49 26.46
N ASP A 455 -5.09 -9.34 26.34
CA ASP A 455 -5.81 -8.20 26.93
C ASP A 455 -5.72 -8.20 28.46
N TYR A 456 -5.74 -9.40 29.07
CA TYR A 456 -5.58 -9.56 30.51
C TYR A 456 -4.14 -9.21 30.94
N MET A 457 -3.14 -9.79 30.29
CA MET A 457 -1.72 -9.51 30.58
C MET A 457 -1.38 -8.02 30.38
N VAL A 458 -1.87 -7.37 29.32
CA VAL A 458 -1.58 -5.95 29.03
C VAL A 458 -2.20 -5.02 30.08
N LEU A 459 -3.42 -5.32 30.53
CA LEU A 459 -4.10 -4.54 31.57
C LEU A 459 -3.46 -4.72 32.95
N GLU A 460 -3.11 -5.96 33.31
CA GLU A 460 -2.46 -6.25 34.59
C GLU A 460 -1.04 -5.69 34.65
N THR A 461 -0.30 -5.78 33.55
CA THR A 461 1.06 -5.19 33.41
C THR A 461 1.01 -3.66 33.47
N ARG A 462 -0.05 -3.00 32.97
CA ARG A 462 -0.25 -1.55 33.14
C ARG A 462 -0.40 -1.17 34.62
N ASP A 463 -1.21 -1.94 35.35
CA ASP A 463 -1.65 -1.60 36.71
C ASP A 463 -0.65 -2.01 37.80
N ASN A 464 0.16 -3.06 37.57
CA ASN A 464 1.13 -3.56 38.54
C ASN A 464 2.53 -2.89 38.42
N HIS A 465 2.79 -2.17 37.33
CA HIS A 465 4.06 -1.50 37.00
C HIS A 465 5.30 -2.41 36.94
N GLU A 466 5.11 -3.73 36.87
CA GLU A 466 6.23 -4.66 36.74
C GLU A 466 6.87 -4.53 35.36
N PHE A 467 8.21 -4.51 35.31
CA PHE A 467 8.98 -4.42 34.06
C PHE A 467 8.84 -3.12 33.25
N THR A 468 8.26 -2.05 33.82
CA THR A 468 8.23 -0.73 33.18
C THR A 468 9.65 -0.22 32.95
N ASP A 469 9.98 0.14 31.72
CA ASP A 469 11.32 0.53 31.26
C ASP A 469 11.34 1.94 30.63
N PHE A 470 10.24 2.69 30.77
CA PHE A 470 10.08 4.07 30.31
C PHE A 470 9.08 4.85 31.16
N ALA A 471 9.08 6.18 31.06
CA ALA A 471 8.04 7.00 31.68
C ALA A 471 7.61 8.20 30.84
N PHE A 472 6.33 8.56 30.94
CA PHE A 472 5.78 9.82 30.47
C PHE A 472 5.75 10.82 31.63
N ILE A 473 6.34 11.99 31.44
CA ILE A 473 6.37 13.08 32.42
C ILE A 473 5.35 14.13 31.99
N CYS A 474 4.45 14.52 32.90
CA CYS A 474 3.47 15.58 32.66
C CYS A 474 3.38 16.45 33.91
N GLY A 475 4.00 17.62 33.88
CA GLY A 475 4.17 18.49 35.04
C GLY A 475 4.91 17.78 36.16
N ASN A 476 4.26 17.61 37.32
CA ASN A 476 4.82 16.92 38.47
C ASN A 476 4.47 15.42 38.51
N THR A 477 3.74 14.92 37.51
CA THR A 477 3.26 13.54 37.48
C THR A 477 4.15 12.70 36.57
N ARG A 478 4.56 11.53 37.06
CA ARG A 478 5.39 10.56 36.33
C ARG A 478 4.61 9.27 36.13
N PHE A 479 4.28 8.97 34.89
CA PHE A 479 3.54 7.76 34.49
C PHE A 479 4.51 6.69 34.00
N GLN A 480 4.58 5.56 34.69
CA GLN A 480 5.40 4.43 34.27
C GLN A 480 4.75 3.71 33.09
N VAL A 481 5.52 3.45 32.03
CA VAL A 481 5.03 2.79 30.81
C VAL A 481 6.07 1.83 30.23
N HIS A 482 5.64 0.94 29.35
CA HIS A 482 6.48 -0.06 28.72
C HIS A 482 6.88 0.38 27.32
N LYS A 483 8.18 0.48 27.02
CA LYS A 483 8.71 0.81 25.68
C LYS A 483 8.09 -0.07 24.61
N VAL A 484 7.97 -1.37 24.87
CA VAL A 484 7.43 -2.34 23.91
C VAL A 484 5.99 -2.01 23.51
N ILE A 485 5.18 -1.45 24.42
CA ILE A 485 3.81 -1.01 24.17
C ILE A 485 3.85 0.31 23.41
N ILE A 486 4.41 1.37 24.00
CA ILE A 486 4.33 2.72 23.42
C ILE A 486 5.04 2.85 22.06
N CYS A 487 6.17 2.16 21.84
CA CYS A 487 6.92 2.22 20.58
C CYS A 487 6.22 1.46 19.46
N SER A 488 5.39 0.47 19.79
CA SER A 488 4.63 -0.28 18.78
C SER A 488 3.47 0.52 18.21
N GLN A 489 2.97 1.51 18.96
CA GLN A 489 1.77 2.28 18.60
C GLN A 489 2.08 3.65 17.98
N SER A 490 3.34 4.10 18.04
CA SER A 490 3.77 5.41 17.52
C SER A 490 5.18 5.33 16.98
N THR A 491 5.35 5.68 15.70
CA THR A 491 6.67 5.82 15.08
C THR A 491 7.48 6.95 15.72
N VAL A 492 6.80 7.95 16.30
CA VAL A 492 7.44 9.06 17.03
C VAL A 492 8.03 8.54 18.35
N PHE A 493 7.25 7.80 19.14
CA PHE A 493 7.75 7.21 20.38
C PHE A 493 8.83 6.15 20.12
N GLN A 494 8.69 5.35 19.06
CA GLN A 494 9.73 4.41 18.64
C GLN A 494 11.06 5.12 18.37
N LYS A 495 11.05 6.17 17.53
CA LYS A 495 12.24 6.97 17.25
C LYS A 495 12.80 7.65 18.50
N ALA A 496 11.94 8.14 19.39
CA ALA A 496 12.37 8.73 20.66
C ALA A 496 13.08 7.70 21.55
N CYS A 497 12.56 6.47 21.63
CA CYS A 497 13.10 5.43 22.51
C CYS A 497 14.34 4.71 21.96
N THR A 498 14.52 4.65 20.63
CA THR A 498 15.62 3.88 20.00
C THR A 498 16.60 4.73 19.19
N GLY A 499 16.28 6.01 18.95
CA GLY A 499 17.10 6.92 18.16
C GLY A 499 18.15 7.68 18.99
N PRO A 500 18.85 8.65 18.39
CA PRO A 500 19.91 9.43 19.05
C PRO A 500 19.37 10.54 19.97
N PHE A 501 18.10 10.50 20.36
CA PHE A 501 17.46 11.51 21.19
C PHE A 501 17.74 11.30 22.67
N LYS A 502 17.54 12.33 23.51
CA LYS A 502 17.81 12.23 24.96
C LYS A 502 16.95 11.14 25.60
N GLU A 503 15.73 10.96 25.12
CA GLU A 503 14.72 10.00 25.58
C GLU A 503 15.24 8.55 25.54
N SER A 504 16.07 8.19 24.56
CA SER A 504 16.64 6.84 24.46
C SER A 504 17.63 6.51 25.58
N THR A 505 18.23 7.55 26.18
CA THR A 505 19.16 7.45 27.31
C THR A 505 18.52 7.74 28.66
N THR A 506 17.58 8.68 28.72
CA THR A 506 16.88 9.06 29.96
C THR A 506 15.76 8.08 30.30
N ASN A 507 15.23 7.34 29.32
CA ASN A 507 14.04 6.50 29.45
C ASN A 507 12.79 7.29 29.88
N GLU A 508 12.73 8.58 29.54
CA GLU A 508 11.63 9.46 29.92
C GLU A 508 11.35 10.46 28.79
N ILE A 509 10.07 10.70 28.49
CA ILE A 509 9.61 11.75 27.56
C ILE A 509 8.70 12.73 28.28
N ASP A 510 8.85 14.01 27.98
CA ASP A 510 8.06 15.10 28.56
C ASP A 510 6.86 15.43 27.65
N LEU A 511 5.66 15.33 28.22
CA LEU A 511 4.36 15.60 27.61
C LEU A 511 3.63 16.76 28.32
N SER A 512 4.36 17.60 29.06
CA SER A 512 3.80 18.69 29.88
C SER A 512 3.08 19.79 29.09
N GLN A 513 3.10 19.76 27.76
CA GLN A 513 2.25 20.63 26.93
C GLN A 513 0.76 20.20 26.93
N PHE A 514 0.44 19.00 27.43
CA PHE A 514 -0.93 18.49 27.56
C PHE A 514 -1.37 18.45 29.02
N SER A 515 -2.69 18.33 29.25
CA SER A 515 -3.20 18.11 30.61
C SER A 515 -2.85 16.71 31.11
N VAL A 516 -2.82 16.55 32.43
CA VAL A 516 -2.60 15.25 33.08
C VAL A 516 -3.66 14.23 32.66
N ASP A 517 -4.90 14.69 32.43
CA ASP A 517 -6.02 13.83 32.02
C ASP A 517 -5.88 13.39 30.55
N HIS A 518 -5.49 14.28 29.63
CA HIS A 518 -5.21 13.91 28.24
C HIS A 518 -4.05 12.91 28.13
N VAL A 519 -2.99 13.09 28.92
CA VAL A 519 -1.88 12.13 28.97
C VAL A 519 -2.33 10.78 29.54
N LYS A 520 -3.20 10.78 30.54
CA LYS A 520 -3.79 9.56 31.08
C LYS A 520 -4.67 8.84 30.05
N TRP A 521 -5.52 9.57 29.33
CA TRP A 521 -6.35 9.02 28.25
C TRP A 521 -5.52 8.51 27.08
N LEU A 522 -4.41 9.18 26.75
CA LEU A 522 -3.44 8.68 25.77
C LEU A 522 -2.88 7.33 26.24
N ILE A 523 -2.46 7.23 27.51
CA ILE A 523 -1.95 5.96 28.07
C ILE A 523 -3.04 4.89 28.05
N ASP A 524 -4.26 5.21 28.47
CA ASP A 524 -5.38 4.27 28.41
C ASP A 524 -5.63 3.79 26.98
N PHE A 525 -5.57 4.69 26.00
CA PHE A 525 -5.70 4.34 24.59
C PHE A 525 -4.54 3.46 24.10
N LEU A 526 -3.29 3.77 24.45
CA LEU A 526 -2.12 3.00 24.05
C LEU A 526 -2.14 1.56 24.56
N TYR A 527 -2.78 1.31 25.72
CA TYR A 527 -2.89 -0.03 26.31
C TYR A 527 -4.18 -0.75 25.95
N THR A 528 -5.28 -0.04 25.68
CA THR A 528 -6.61 -0.65 25.57
C THR A 528 -7.31 -0.40 24.22
N GLY A 529 -6.77 0.47 23.38
CA GLY A 529 -7.38 0.90 22.12
C GLY A 529 -8.60 1.79 22.29
N ALA A 530 -8.90 2.23 23.52
CA ALA A 530 -9.98 3.15 23.83
C ALA A 530 -9.58 4.07 24.99
N TYR A 531 -10.21 5.24 25.03
CA TYR A 531 -10.18 6.10 26.21
C TYR A 531 -11.63 6.41 26.62
N LEU A 532 -11.80 6.70 27.91
CA LEU A 532 -13.07 7.09 28.49
C LEU A 532 -12.93 8.50 29.04
N ILE A 533 -13.67 9.42 28.45
CA ILE A 533 -13.85 10.75 29.00
C ILE A 533 -15.08 10.70 29.93
N PRO A 534 -15.03 11.27 31.16
CA PRO A 534 -16.17 11.34 32.06
C PRO A 534 -17.41 11.98 31.41
N GLU A 535 -18.63 11.60 31.81
CA GLU A 535 -19.88 12.14 31.21
C GLU A 535 -20.06 13.67 31.37
N ASP A 536 -19.26 14.31 32.24
CA ASP A 536 -19.29 15.75 32.52
C ASP A 536 -18.25 16.56 31.70
N SER A 537 -17.57 15.94 30.72
CA SER A 537 -16.53 16.60 29.91
C SER A 537 -17.05 17.30 28.67
N ASP A 538 -16.32 18.32 28.21
CA ASP A 538 -16.66 19.10 27.04
C ASP A 538 -16.19 18.42 25.72
N LEU A 539 -16.89 18.69 24.61
CA LEU A 539 -16.60 18.17 23.26
C LEU A 539 -15.19 18.51 22.75
N ASP A 540 -14.54 19.51 23.34
CA ASP A 540 -13.19 19.94 23.02
C ASP A 540 -12.11 18.91 23.39
N ASP A 541 -12.34 18.10 24.42
CA ASP A 541 -11.43 17.04 24.83
C ASP A 541 -11.20 16.02 23.70
N HIS A 542 -12.24 15.71 22.92
CA HIS A 542 -12.11 14.86 21.75
C HIS A 542 -11.27 15.51 20.64
N ILE A 543 -11.33 16.84 20.49
CA ILE A 543 -10.50 17.59 19.55
C ILE A 543 -9.03 17.55 19.99
N TYR A 544 -8.73 17.68 21.28
CA TYR A 544 -7.37 17.54 21.81
C TYR A 544 -6.81 16.13 21.64
N MET A 545 -7.61 15.09 21.90
CA MET A 545 -7.19 13.71 21.66
C MET A 545 -6.94 13.43 20.16
N PHE A 546 -7.72 14.04 19.27
CA PHE A 546 -7.48 14.00 17.82
C PHE A 546 -6.13 14.62 17.46
N ALA A 547 -5.85 15.83 17.96
CA ALA A 547 -4.59 16.53 17.73
C ALA A 547 -3.37 15.76 18.29
N MET A 548 -3.51 15.12 19.47
CA MET A 548 -2.47 14.24 20.03
C MET A 548 -2.22 13.01 19.15
N GLY A 549 -3.29 12.44 18.58
CA GLY A 549 -3.22 11.36 17.61
C GLY A 549 -2.37 11.73 16.39
N ASP A 550 -2.61 12.89 15.80
CA ASP A 550 -1.81 13.35 14.65
C ASP A 550 -0.36 13.70 15.06
N MET A 551 -0.17 14.48 16.14
CA MET A 551 1.14 14.94 16.61
C MET A 551 2.10 13.78 16.88
N TYR A 552 1.62 12.69 17.48
CA TYR A 552 2.42 11.51 17.78
C TYR A 552 2.31 10.40 16.72
N ARG A 553 1.66 10.67 15.58
CA ARG A 553 1.42 9.70 14.49
C ARG A 553 0.74 8.42 14.99
N ILE A 554 -0.22 8.56 15.90
CA ILE A 554 -1.10 7.52 16.42
C ILE A 554 -2.43 7.64 15.68
N GLU A 555 -2.42 7.21 14.43
CA GLU A 555 -3.57 7.35 13.52
C GLU A 555 -4.89 6.75 14.06
N PRO A 556 -4.93 5.63 14.83
CA PRO A 556 -6.22 5.13 15.32
C PRO A 556 -6.76 5.95 16.49
N LEU A 557 -5.89 6.68 17.18
CA LEU A 557 -6.34 7.61 18.20
C LEU A 557 -7.11 8.76 17.54
N ALA A 558 -6.56 9.31 16.45
CA ALA A 558 -7.23 10.37 15.69
C ALA A 558 -8.57 9.90 15.10
N GLU A 559 -8.61 8.73 14.44
CA GLU A 559 -9.87 8.16 13.93
C GLU A 559 -10.93 7.93 15.03
N TYR A 560 -10.50 7.36 16.17
CA TYR A 560 -11.40 7.09 17.29
C TYR A 560 -11.92 8.37 17.95
N ALA A 561 -11.06 9.39 18.08
CA ALA A 561 -11.43 10.70 18.61
C ALA A 561 -12.43 11.43 17.70
N ALA A 562 -12.22 11.42 16.37
CA ALA A 562 -13.17 12.01 15.42
C ALA A 562 -14.53 11.27 15.41
N TRP A 563 -14.52 9.94 15.51
CA TRP A 563 -15.76 9.18 15.62
C TRP A 563 -16.53 9.52 16.90
N LYS A 564 -15.86 9.62 18.05
CA LYS A 564 -16.48 10.01 19.32
C LYS A 564 -17.05 11.42 19.26
N PHE A 565 -16.26 12.36 18.77
CA PHE A 565 -16.69 13.75 18.52
C PHE A 565 -17.97 13.80 17.69
N ARG A 566 -18.06 13.06 16.57
CA ARG A 566 -19.27 12.99 15.74
C ARG A 566 -20.50 12.51 16.51
N CYS A 567 -20.35 11.48 17.34
CA CYS A 567 -21.46 10.90 18.08
C CYS A 567 -22.05 11.91 19.06
N GLU A 568 -21.18 12.58 19.82
CA GLU A 568 -21.59 13.57 20.82
C GLU A 568 -22.04 14.89 20.18
N LEU A 569 -21.42 15.29 19.05
CA LEU A 569 -21.86 16.45 18.27
C LEU A 569 -23.32 16.31 17.82
N SER A 570 -23.78 15.09 17.53
CA SER A 570 -25.16 14.84 17.11
C SER A 570 -26.20 15.05 18.21
N ASP A 571 -25.78 15.05 19.48
CA ASP A 571 -26.63 15.28 20.65
C ASP A 571 -26.66 16.76 21.10
N VAL A 572 -25.90 17.64 20.44
CA VAL A 572 -25.85 19.08 20.76
C VAL A 572 -27.14 19.79 20.34
N GLU A 573 -27.75 20.53 21.27
CA GLU A 573 -29.04 21.21 21.06
C GLU A 573 -28.92 22.74 20.86
N MET A 574 -27.79 23.37 21.22
CA MET A 574 -27.58 24.83 21.16
C MET A 574 -26.53 25.23 20.13
N LEU A 575 -26.79 26.28 19.34
CA LEU A 575 -25.87 26.72 18.28
C LEU A 575 -24.57 27.30 18.88
N GLU A 576 -24.64 28.02 20.00
CA GLU A 576 -23.47 28.67 20.61
C GLU A 576 -22.38 27.68 21.02
N GLU A 577 -22.75 26.48 21.47
CA GLU A 577 -21.80 25.40 21.81
C GLU A 577 -21.05 24.92 20.56
N VAL A 578 -21.76 24.79 19.44
CA VAL A 578 -21.17 24.40 18.15
C VAL A 578 -20.25 25.52 17.63
N LEU A 579 -20.67 26.78 17.76
CA LEU A 579 -19.88 27.93 17.32
C LEU A 579 -18.54 28.03 18.06
N ALA A 580 -18.54 27.78 19.38
CA ALA A 580 -17.32 27.81 20.19
C ALA A 580 -16.28 26.75 19.77
N LEU A 581 -16.71 25.63 19.19
CA LEU A 581 -15.82 24.55 18.74
C LEU A 581 -15.16 24.84 17.39
N ILE A 582 -15.75 25.68 16.54
CA ILE A 582 -15.30 25.92 15.15
C ILE A 582 -13.84 26.39 15.09
N PRO A 583 -13.40 27.44 15.82
CA PRO A 583 -12.01 27.88 15.76
C PRO A 583 -11.05 26.81 16.27
N LEU A 584 -11.45 26.04 17.28
CA LEU A 584 -10.63 24.98 17.84
C LEU A 584 -10.47 23.82 16.84
N ILE A 585 -11.53 23.43 16.13
CA ILE A 585 -11.50 22.41 15.08
C ILE A 585 -10.55 22.84 13.97
N TYR A 586 -10.76 24.03 13.39
CA TYR A 586 -9.96 24.50 12.25
C TYR A 586 -8.50 24.78 12.61
N ASN A 587 -8.19 25.21 13.84
CA ASN A 587 -6.81 25.37 14.30
C ASN A 587 -6.12 24.04 14.66
N SER A 588 -6.89 23.04 15.10
CA SER A 588 -6.34 21.74 15.55
C SER A 588 -6.34 20.67 14.46
N THR A 589 -6.98 20.91 13.32
CA THR A 589 -6.92 20.04 12.14
C THR A 589 -5.91 20.61 11.13
N PRO A 590 -4.78 19.94 10.90
CA PRO A 590 -3.86 20.29 9.83
C PRO A 590 -4.43 19.95 8.44
N ASP A 591 -3.90 20.56 7.38
CA ASP A 591 -4.46 20.46 6.02
C ASP A 591 -4.48 19.03 5.45
N HIS A 592 -3.73 18.08 6.01
CA HIS A 592 -3.77 16.67 5.61
C HIS A 592 -4.86 15.85 6.33
N ARG A 593 -5.65 16.46 7.23
CA ARG A 593 -6.69 15.82 8.06
C ARG A 593 -7.95 16.66 8.12
N HIS A 594 -9.02 16.21 7.45
CA HIS A 594 -10.29 16.95 7.36
C HIS A 594 -11.43 16.34 8.16
N GLU A 595 -11.21 15.24 8.88
CA GLU A 595 -12.28 14.43 9.45
C GLU A 595 -13.17 15.20 10.44
N LEU A 596 -12.60 16.01 11.34
CA LEU A 596 -13.39 16.86 12.24
C LEU A 596 -14.13 17.99 11.50
N ARG A 597 -13.49 18.60 10.49
CA ARG A 597 -14.10 19.66 9.66
C ARG A 597 -15.29 19.10 8.87
N GLU A 598 -15.14 17.91 8.30
CA GLU A 598 -16.21 17.23 7.58
C GLU A 598 -17.42 16.92 8.45
N GLU A 599 -17.22 16.40 9.67
CA GLU A 599 -18.33 16.07 10.57
C GLU A 599 -19.07 17.33 11.05
N LEU A 600 -18.34 18.41 11.30
CA LEU A 600 -18.91 19.72 11.59
C LEU A 600 -19.75 20.25 10.41
N VAL A 601 -19.22 20.21 9.19
CA VAL A 601 -19.95 20.64 7.98
C VAL A 601 -21.20 19.79 7.76
N LYS A 602 -21.11 18.45 7.93
CA LYS A 602 -22.26 17.54 7.84
C LYS A 602 -23.34 17.90 8.87
N PHE A 603 -22.95 18.19 10.11
CA PHE A 603 -23.86 18.61 11.16
C PHE A 603 -24.57 19.94 10.81
N LEU A 604 -23.82 20.97 10.41
CA LEU A 604 -24.35 22.30 10.06
C LEU A 604 -25.24 22.30 8.81
N ARG A 605 -25.13 21.30 7.93
CA ARG A 605 -26.03 21.11 6.78
C ARG A 605 -27.41 20.58 7.17
N SER A 606 -27.48 19.74 8.21
CA SER A 606 -28.72 19.13 8.66
C SER A 606 -28.90 19.27 10.18
N PRO A 607 -28.91 20.51 10.71
CA PRO A 607 -28.98 20.74 12.14
C PRO A 607 -30.35 20.34 12.70
N SER A 608 -30.39 20.10 14.01
CA SER A 608 -31.63 19.86 14.75
C SER A 608 -32.61 21.05 14.59
N PRO A 609 -33.93 20.87 14.76
CA PRO A 609 -34.91 21.94 14.54
C PRO A 609 -34.68 23.21 15.36
N GLY A 610 -34.11 23.10 16.57
CA GLY A 610 -33.75 24.23 17.44
C GLY A 610 -32.63 25.06 16.83
N ILE A 611 -31.48 24.43 16.57
CA ILE A 611 -30.32 25.04 15.91
C ILE A 611 -30.71 25.61 14.54
N LYS A 612 -31.53 24.90 13.77
CA LYS A 612 -32.05 25.37 12.47
C LYS A 612 -32.88 26.67 12.57
N ALA A 613 -33.54 26.91 13.69
CA ALA A 613 -34.31 28.14 13.91
C ALA A 613 -33.38 29.30 14.28
N GLU A 614 -32.34 29.06 15.09
CA GLU A 614 -31.32 30.05 15.46
C GLU A 614 -30.44 30.44 14.27
N MET A 615 -30.01 29.47 13.45
CA MET A 615 -29.23 29.70 12.24
C MET A 615 -29.95 30.56 11.18
N LYS A 616 -31.28 30.75 11.29
CA LYS A 616 -32.04 31.68 10.43
C LYS A 616 -31.92 33.14 10.84
N THR A 617 -31.47 33.41 12.07
CA THR A 617 -31.24 34.76 12.57
C THR A 617 -29.81 35.16 12.23
N ARG A 618 -29.65 36.24 11.44
CA ARG A 618 -28.44 36.57 10.65
C ARG A 618 -27.09 36.72 11.38
N GLY A 619 -27.04 36.63 12.71
CA GLY A 619 -25.86 37.02 13.50
C GLY A 619 -24.66 36.06 13.39
N TRP A 620 -24.88 34.75 13.46
CA TRP A 620 -23.81 33.75 13.53
C TRP A 620 -22.93 33.68 12.28
N TYR A 621 -23.52 33.95 11.10
CA TYR A 621 -22.81 33.86 9.82
C TYR A 621 -21.80 34.99 9.67
N ASP A 622 -22.19 36.24 9.97
CA ASP A 622 -21.31 37.40 9.87
C ASP A 622 -20.14 37.29 10.85
N GLU A 623 -20.40 36.71 12.03
CA GLU A 623 -19.38 36.40 13.05
C GLU A 623 -18.40 35.32 12.55
N MET A 624 -18.90 34.18 12.04
CA MET A 624 -18.04 33.10 11.55
C MET A 624 -17.30 33.42 10.24
N ALA A 625 -17.87 34.25 9.37
CA ALA A 625 -17.18 34.72 8.18
C ALA A 625 -15.96 35.60 8.54
N ALA A 626 -16.01 36.31 9.67
CA ALA A 626 -14.89 37.09 10.18
C ALA A 626 -13.89 36.25 10.97
N GLU A 627 -14.36 35.32 11.80
CA GLU A 627 -13.51 34.53 12.69
C GLU A 627 -12.91 33.27 12.04
N CYS A 628 -13.63 32.62 11.12
CA CYS A 628 -13.22 31.38 10.47
C CYS A 628 -13.72 31.29 9.01
N PRO A 629 -13.12 32.05 8.07
CA PRO A 629 -13.57 32.12 6.68
C PRO A 629 -13.48 30.78 5.92
N GLU A 630 -12.59 29.86 6.35
CA GLU A 630 -12.46 28.53 5.76
C GLU A 630 -13.69 27.65 5.99
N LEU A 631 -14.37 27.75 7.15
CA LEU A 631 -15.64 27.07 7.37
C LEU A 631 -16.70 27.51 6.36
N ILE A 632 -16.75 28.80 6.04
CA ILE A 632 -17.73 29.33 5.09
C ILE A 632 -17.47 28.76 3.70
N LYS A 633 -16.20 28.65 3.28
CA LYS A 633 -15.82 27.98 2.04
C LYS A 633 -16.26 26.52 2.05
N ASP A 634 -15.94 25.76 3.10
CA ASP A 634 -16.30 24.34 3.22
C ASP A 634 -17.82 24.11 3.19
N LEU A 635 -18.59 24.95 3.89
CA LEU A 635 -20.05 24.94 3.84
C LEU A 635 -20.57 25.23 2.42
N LEU A 636 -20.05 26.26 1.76
CA LEU A 636 -20.47 26.66 0.42
C LEU A 636 -20.21 25.55 -0.61
N PHE A 637 -19.03 24.92 -0.55
CA PHE A 637 -18.69 23.76 -1.38
C PHE A 637 -19.63 22.57 -1.12
N SER A 638 -19.96 22.29 0.13
CA SER A 638 -20.85 21.17 0.48
C SER A 638 -22.30 21.32 -0.03
N TYR A 639 -22.80 22.55 -0.17
CA TYR A 639 -24.14 22.83 -0.71
C TYR A 639 -24.19 22.79 -2.25
N LEU A 640 -23.08 23.12 -2.92
CA LEU A 640 -22.94 23.01 -4.39
C LEU A 640 -23.00 21.55 -4.89
N GLU A 641 -22.79 20.57 -4.01
CA GLU A 641 -22.74 19.15 -4.38
C GLU A 641 -24.12 18.45 -4.42
N LEU A 642 -25.20 19.00 -3.84
CA LEU A 642 -26.40 18.20 -3.50
C LEU A 642 -27.79 18.88 -3.61
N SER A 643 -27.95 20.07 -4.17
CA SER A 643 -29.25 20.79 -4.15
C SER A 643 -29.73 21.32 -5.52
N ASP A 644 -30.96 20.95 -5.91
CA ASP A 644 -31.75 21.57 -7.01
C ASP A 644 -32.50 22.85 -6.57
N ASP A 645 -32.42 23.25 -5.29
CA ASP A 645 -33.14 24.41 -4.75
C ASP A 645 -32.38 25.73 -5.02
N TRP A 646 -32.59 26.27 -6.21
CA TRP A 646 -32.05 27.54 -6.69
C TRP A 646 -32.45 28.76 -5.82
N SER A 647 -33.48 28.68 -4.98
CA SER A 647 -33.97 29.82 -4.20
C SER A 647 -33.07 30.17 -3.01
N PHE A 648 -32.52 29.15 -2.34
CA PHE A 648 -31.59 29.33 -1.24
C PHE A 648 -30.17 29.61 -1.74
N LEU A 649 -29.75 28.98 -2.85
CA LEU A 649 -28.48 29.27 -3.53
C LEU A 649 -28.42 30.69 -4.10
N SER A 650 -29.51 31.19 -4.70
CA SER A 650 -29.58 32.58 -5.17
C SER A 650 -29.64 33.60 -4.03
N HIS A 651 -30.17 33.23 -2.87
CA HIS A 651 -30.11 34.05 -1.67
C HIS A 651 -28.70 34.08 -1.08
N LEU A 652 -28.04 32.93 -0.98
CA LEU A 652 -26.65 32.83 -0.52
C LEU A 652 -25.70 33.52 -1.50
N GLN A 653 -25.76 33.29 -2.81
CA GLN A 653 -24.92 33.97 -3.81
C GLN A 653 -25.09 35.50 -3.81
N ASN A 654 -26.30 36.01 -3.55
CA ASN A 654 -26.54 37.45 -3.41
C ASN A 654 -26.07 38.04 -2.07
N VAL A 655 -25.92 37.22 -1.03
CA VAL A 655 -25.54 37.65 0.33
C VAL A 655 -24.05 37.41 0.60
N THR A 656 -23.44 36.38 0.02
CA THR A 656 -22.02 36.03 0.13
C THR A 656 -21.12 36.87 -0.78
N GLY A 657 -21.68 37.69 -1.67
CA GLY A 657 -20.90 38.39 -2.67
C GLY A 657 -19.98 37.45 -3.46
N THR A 658 -20.41 36.19 -3.69
CA THR A 658 -19.61 35.25 -4.49
C THR A 658 -19.42 35.89 -5.86
N GLN A 659 -18.16 36.22 -6.14
CA GLN A 659 -17.76 36.93 -7.35
C GLN A 659 -18.38 36.24 -8.56
N LYS A 660 -18.95 37.06 -9.43
CA LYS A 660 -19.26 36.65 -10.80
C LYS A 660 -17.96 36.13 -11.43
N HIS A 661 -17.86 34.85 -11.75
CA HIS A 661 -16.86 34.42 -12.72
C HIS A 661 -17.19 35.14 -14.04
N THR A 662 -16.39 36.13 -14.42
CA THR A 662 -16.62 36.89 -15.64
C THR A 662 -15.81 36.25 -16.76
N ILE A 663 -16.50 35.88 -17.84
CA ILE A 663 -15.86 35.42 -19.07
C ILE A 663 -15.66 36.63 -19.97
N ARG A 664 -14.40 37.01 -20.20
CA ARG A 664 -14.03 38.12 -21.08
C ARG A 664 -13.29 37.54 -22.28
N ILE A 665 -13.95 37.43 -23.43
CA ILE A 665 -13.37 36.88 -24.67
C ILE A 665 -13.53 37.84 -25.85
N ARG A 666 -12.52 37.88 -26.72
CA ARG A 666 -12.53 38.62 -27.98
C ARG A 666 -11.94 37.78 -29.10
N GLU A 667 -12.64 37.71 -30.24
CA GLU A 667 -12.07 37.22 -31.50
C GLU A 667 -11.20 38.32 -32.13
N GLN A 668 -9.98 37.98 -32.53
CA GLN A 668 -9.09 38.92 -33.22
C GLN A 668 -9.23 38.71 -34.74
N VAL A 669 -9.67 39.76 -35.45
CA VAL A 669 -10.27 39.63 -36.79
C VAL A 669 -9.32 39.94 -37.96
N ASP A 670 -8.13 40.48 -37.74
CA ASP A 670 -7.29 41.05 -38.81
C ASP A 670 -5.79 40.68 -38.78
N ASP A 671 -5.41 39.60 -38.07
CA ASP A 671 -4.02 39.13 -37.92
C ASP A 671 -3.03 40.23 -37.47
N SER A 672 -3.55 41.37 -36.96
CA SER A 672 -2.76 42.59 -36.78
C SER A 672 -1.85 42.55 -35.55
N ILE A 673 -2.18 41.69 -34.59
CA ILE A 673 -1.37 41.43 -33.38
C ILE A 673 -0.64 40.08 -33.43
N CYS A 674 -1.08 39.16 -34.28
CA CYS A 674 -0.43 37.88 -34.55
C CYS A 674 -0.79 37.43 -35.98
N ASP A 675 0.21 37.31 -36.88
CA ASP A 675 0.07 36.78 -38.26
C ASP A 675 -0.16 35.26 -38.24
N ALA A 676 -1.28 34.85 -37.63
CA ALA A 676 -1.62 33.46 -37.39
C ALA A 676 -2.27 32.78 -38.59
N ARG A 677 -2.99 33.56 -39.41
CA ARG A 677 -3.76 33.09 -40.59
C ARG A 677 -4.83 32.06 -40.26
N VAL A 678 -5.29 32.09 -39.01
CA VAL A 678 -6.36 31.27 -38.45
C VAL A 678 -7.17 32.14 -37.49
N LYS A 679 -8.36 31.68 -37.11
CA LYS A 679 -9.10 32.34 -36.05
C LYS A 679 -8.33 32.23 -34.73
N GLN A 680 -8.34 33.35 -34.01
CA GLN A 680 -7.65 33.47 -32.74
C GLN A 680 -8.51 34.27 -31.76
N TYR A 681 -8.47 33.86 -30.50
CA TYR A 681 -9.31 34.42 -29.46
C TYR A 681 -8.46 34.71 -28.23
N THR A 682 -8.67 35.87 -27.62
CA THR A 682 -7.93 36.30 -26.44
C THR A 682 -8.91 36.64 -25.34
N GLY A 683 -8.52 36.47 -24.09
CA GLY A 683 -9.43 36.76 -23.00
C GLY A 683 -8.89 36.51 -21.62
N TRP A 684 -9.72 36.81 -20.62
CA TRP A 684 -9.51 36.47 -19.22
C TRP A 684 -10.68 35.63 -18.74
N LEU A 685 -10.38 34.55 -18.02
CA LEU A 685 -11.35 33.80 -17.24
C LEU A 685 -11.08 34.05 -15.76
N ASP A 686 -12.12 34.46 -15.04
CA ASP A 686 -12.04 34.70 -13.60
C ASP A 686 -12.27 33.37 -12.87
N VAL A 687 -11.29 32.95 -12.07
CA VAL A 687 -11.32 31.76 -11.22
C VAL A 687 -11.09 32.21 -9.79
N ASP A 688 -12.19 32.32 -9.04
CA ASP A 688 -12.21 32.98 -7.72
C ASP A 688 -11.62 34.39 -7.88
N ASN A 689 -10.68 34.79 -7.02
CA ASN A 689 -10.02 36.09 -7.08
C ASN A 689 -8.83 36.15 -8.08
N GLN A 690 -8.70 35.16 -8.97
CA GLN A 690 -7.64 35.08 -9.97
C GLN A 690 -8.19 35.33 -11.38
N HIS A 691 -7.47 36.09 -12.20
CA HIS A 691 -7.87 36.42 -13.56
C HIS A 691 -6.84 35.90 -14.55
N LEU A 692 -7.12 34.76 -15.17
CA LEU A 692 -6.15 34.07 -16.02
C LEU A 692 -6.34 34.46 -17.49
N PHE A 693 -5.31 35.09 -18.07
CA PHE A 693 -5.24 35.45 -19.47
C PHE A 693 -4.93 34.24 -20.35
N PHE A 694 -5.61 34.15 -21.49
CA PHE A 694 -5.34 33.15 -22.50
C PHE A 694 -5.32 33.74 -23.91
N TRP A 695 -4.57 33.06 -24.79
CA TRP A 695 -4.60 33.24 -26.23
C TRP A 695 -4.80 31.88 -26.90
N TYR A 696 -5.95 31.71 -27.54
CA TYR A 696 -6.39 30.48 -28.20
C TYR A 696 -6.33 30.62 -29.73
N PHE A 697 -5.86 29.58 -30.41
CA PHE A 697 -5.75 29.50 -31.86
C PHE A 697 -6.39 28.22 -32.38
N GLU A 698 -7.23 28.35 -33.41
CA GLU A 698 -7.78 27.21 -34.13
C GLU A 698 -6.69 26.43 -34.88
N SER A 699 -6.90 25.12 -35.05
CA SER A 699 -6.08 24.30 -35.95
C SER A 699 -6.15 24.83 -37.38
N LYS A 700 -5.02 24.85 -38.09
CA LYS A 700 -4.95 25.17 -39.53
C LYS A 700 -5.59 24.10 -40.40
N ASN A 701 -5.63 22.85 -39.93
CA ASN A 701 -6.14 21.71 -40.70
C ASN A 701 -7.64 21.51 -40.51
N ALA A 702 -8.08 21.04 -39.34
CA ALA A 702 -9.48 20.73 -39.08
C ALA A 702 -9.88 21.08 -37.64
N PRO A 703 -10.13 22.37 -37.32
CA PRO A 703 -10.31 22.84 -35.94
C PRO A 703 -11.45 22.18 -35.18
N LYS A 704 -12.50 21.72 -35.88
CA LYS A 704 -13.64 21.01 -35.29
C LYS A 704 -13.36 19.55 -34.91
N THR A 705 -12.28 18.95 -35.40
CA THR A 705 -11.98 17.52 -35.18
C THR A 705 -10.60 17.27 -34.61
N ASP A 706 -9.66 18.17 -34.86
CA ASP A 706 -8.31 18.13 -34.32
C ASP A 706 -8.35 18.32 -32.79
N PRO A 707 -7.37 17.75 -32.06
CA PRO A 707 -7.33 17.80 -30.60
C PRO A 707 -7.15 19.21 -30.06
N LEU A 708 -7.41 19.39 -28.75
CA LEU A 708 -7.08 20.60 -28.01
C LEU A 708 -5.79 20.39 -27.23
N VAL A 709 -4.85 21.33 -27.33
CA VAL A 709 -3.57 21.28 -26.63
C VAL A 709 -3.34 22.57 -25.85
N LEU A 710 -3.12 22.43 -24.54
CA LEU A 710 -2.65 23.50 -23.67
C LEU A 710 -1.12 23.62 -23.77
N TRP A 711 -0.59 24.83 -23.87
CA TRP A 711 0.82 25.14 -23.70
C TRP A 711 1.05 25.93 -22.41
N LEU A 712 2.00 25.46 -21.58
CA LEU A 712 2.46 26.12 -20.37
C LEU A 712 3.98 26.35 -20.42
N THR A 713 4.40 27.61 -20.45
CA THR A 713 5.79 27.96 -20.19
C THR A 713 6.11 27.80 -18.70
N GLY A 714 7.38 27.51 -18.38
CA GLY A 714 7.85 27.26 -17.02
C GLY A 714 8.23 28.54 -16.25
N GLY A 715 9.51 28.62 -15.83
CA GLY A 715 10.02 29.61 -14.88
C GLY A 715 10.43 28.94 -13.57
N PRO A 716 9.61 28.95 -12.51
CA PRO A 716 8.20 29.37 -12.44
C PRO A 716 8.02 30.88 -12.57
N GLY A 717 6.94 31.32 -13.22
CA GLY A 717 6.63 32.73 -13.43
C GLY A 717 6.83 33.24 -14.87
N GLY A 718 7.21 32.36 -15.81
CA GLY A 718 7.36 32.71 -17.22
C GLY A 718 6.01 32.75 -17.95
N SER A 719 5.77 33.81 -18.71
CA SER A 719 4.56 33.93 -19.54
C SER A 719 4.56 32.93 -20.70
N SER A 720 3.39 32.32 -20.95
CA SER A 720 3.19 31.43 -22.10
C SER A 720 3.18 32.17 -23.44
N MET A 721 3.17 33.51 -23.41
CA MET A 721 3.37 34.32 -24.61
C MET A 721 4.81 34.22 -25.14
N LEU A 722 5.77 33.81 -24.29
CA LEU A 722 7.11 33.43 -24.72
C LEU A 722 7.04 32.27 -25.73
N GLY A 723 6.43 31.13 -25.33
CA GLY A 723 6.28 29.98 -26.22
C GLY A 723 5.43 30.27 -27.45
N LEU A 724 4.41 31.13 -27.31
CA LEU A 724 3.63 31.62 -28.45
C LEU A 724 4.49 32.37 -29.48
N LEU A 725 5.23 33.39 -29.06
CA LEU A 725 5.86 34.36 -29.96
C LEU A 725 7.34 34.08 -30.26
N GLN A 726 7.96 33.10 -29.60
CA GLN A 726 9.37 32.76 -29.80
C GLN A 726 9.57 31.33 -30.34
N GLU A 727 8.66 30.41 -30.02
CA GLU A 727 8.91 28.98 -30.18
C GLU A 727 7.98 28.32 -31.20
N LEU A 728 6.72 28.10 -30.81
CA LEU A 728 5.83 27.13 -31.47
C LEU A 728 4.47 27.70 -31.87
N GLY A 729 4.18 28.95 -31.52
CA GLY A 729 2.94 29.59 -31.92
C GLY A 729 2.81 29.77 -33.43
N PRO A 730 1.60 30.10 -33.93
CA PRO A 730 1.35 30.33 -35.35
C PRO A 730 2.02 31.60 -35.90
N CYS A 731 2.48 32.50 -35.04
CA CYS A 731 3.23 33.69 -35.39
C CYS A 731 4.41 33.87 -34.43
N LEU A 732 5.50 34.46 -34.89
CA LEU A 732 6.70 34.77 -34.11
C LEU A 732 6.95 36.27 -34.06
N ILE A 733 7.61 36.75 -33.01
CA ILE A 733 8.07 38.14 -32.92
C ILE A 733 9.03 38.45 -34.07
N ASN A 734 8.87 39.61 -34.71
CA ASN A 734 9.80 40.05 -35.75
C ASN A 734 11.11 40.59 -35.16
N GLU A 735 12.13 40.70 -35.99
CA GLU A 735 13.48 41.17 -35.59
C GLU A 735 13.53 42.61 -35.04
N HIS A 736 12.43 43.38 -35.14
CA HIS A 736 12.35 44.77 -34.69
C HIS A 736 11.54 44.94 -33.38
N GLY A 737 10.84 43.89 -32.93
CA GLY A 737 9.95 43.94 -31.77
C GLY A 737 8.81 44.94 -31.92
N ASN A 738 8.25 45.05 -33.13
CA ASN A 738 7.13 45.97 -33.43
C ASN A 738 5.96 45.30 -34.17
N GLY A 739 6.02 43.98 -34.31
CA GLY A 739 5.02 43.17 -35.00
C GLY A 739 5.44 41.71 -35.02
N THR A 740 4.61 40.86 -35.62
CA THR A 740 4.84 39.42 -35.73
C THR A 740 4.94 38.99 -37.20
N VAL A 741 5.48 37.79 -37.43
CA VAL A 741 5.58 37.13 -38.73
C VAL A 741 5.02 35.71 -38.64
N HIS A 742 4.41 35.21 -39.71
CA HIS A 742 3.89 33.85 -39.74
C HIS A 742 4.94 32.78 -39.43
N ASN A 743 4.59 31.81 -38.58
CA ASN A 743 5.38 30.61 -38.32
C ASN A 743 4.93 29.44 -39.22
N PRO A 744 5.75 29.03 -40.22
CA PRO A 744 5.42 27.87 -41.05
C PRO A 744 5.49 26.54 -40.30
N TYR A 745 6.08 26.51 -39.09
CA TYR A 745 6.22 25.32 -38.25
C TYR A 745 5.42 25.41 -36.95
N GLY A 746 4.42 26.30 -36.88
CA GLY A 746 3.57 26.43 -35.69
C GLY A 746 2.87 25.12 -35.35
N TRP A 747 2.81 24.78 -34.06
CA TRP A 747 2.25 23.51 -33.59
C TRP A 747 0.73 23.39 -33.77
N ASN A 748 0.05 24.50 -34.07
CA ASN A 748 -1.36 24.52 -34.45
C ASN A 748 -1.63 24.03 -35.90
N GLU A 749 -0.64 23.45 -36.59
CA GLU A 749 -0.83 22.85 -37.91
C GLU A 749 -1.92 21.76 -37.90
N ASN A 750 -1.97 20.94 -36.85
CA ASN A 750 -2.89 19.80 -36.71
C ASN A 750 -3.55 19.70 -35.32
N ALA A 751 -3.63 20.82 -34.59
CA ALA A 751 -4.22 20.89 -33.26
C ALA A 751 -4.71 22.31 -32.95
N ASN A 752 -5.75 22.41 -32.13
CA ASN A 752 -6.13 23.68 -31.54
C ASN A 752 -5.21 23.95 -30.34
N TYR A 753 -4.62 25.14 -30.26
CA TYR A 753 -3.66 25.48 -29.20
C TYR A 753 -4.18 26.60 -28.31
N ILE A 754 -4.04 26.42 -27.00
CA ILE A 754 -4.29 27.45 -26.00
C ILE A 754 -3.01 27.74 -25.22
N PHE A 755 -2.62 29.01 -25.18
CA PHE A 755 -1.51 29.52 -24.37
C PHE A 755 -2.10 30.27 -23.20
N VAL A 756 -1.74 29.89 -21.96
CA VAL A 756 -2.29 30.50 -20.75
C VAL A 756 -1.17 31.06 -19.90
N ASP A 757 -1.29 32.33 -19.50
CA ASP A 757 -0.40 32.91 -18.51
C ASP A 757 -0.82 32.40 -17.12
N GLN A 758 0.01 31.56 -16.53
CA GLN A 758 -0.26 30.96 -15.23
C GLN A 758 1.05 30.77 -14.46
N PRO A 759 1.03 30.83 -13.11
CA PRO A 759 -0.11 31.15 -12.24
C PRO A 759 -0.58 32.62 -12.37
N ALA A 760 -1.61 33.01 -11.62
CA ALA A 760 -2.00 34.43 -11.57
C ALA A 760 -0.82 35.33 -11.13
N SER A 761 -0.78 36.56 -11.65
CA SER A 761 0.36 37.50 -11.67
C SER A 761 1.41 37.29 -12.78
N VAL A 762 1.35 36.18 -13.52
CA VAL A 762 2.20 35.97 -14.69
C VAL A 762 1.66 36.72 -15.91
N GLY A 763 2.52 37.42 -16.65
CA GLY A 763 2.18 38.02 -17.95
C GLY A 763 1.01 39.00 -17.87
N PHE A 764 -0.10 38.67 -18.55
CA PHE A 764 -1.34 39.44 -18.48
C PHE A 764 -2.34 38.93 -17.42
N SER A 765 -2.05 37.81 -16.76
CA SER A 765 -2.86 37.30 -15.66
C SER A 765 -2.60 38.10 -14.38
N TYR A 766 -3.63 38.32 -13.58
CA TYR A 766 -3.53 39.13 -12.37
C TYR A 766 -4.43 38.62 -11.26
N LEU A 767 -4.21 39.14 -10.06
CA LEU A 767 -4.98 38.86 -8.84
C LEU A 767 -5.77 40.10 -8.45
N ASP A 768 -6.90 39.92 -7.78
CA ASP A 768 -7.55 41.02 -7.07
C ASP A 768 -6.64 41.60 -5.97
N ASP A 769 -6.84 42.88 -5.64
CA ASP A 769 -6.02 43.61 -4.67
C ASP A 769 -6.03 42.92 -3.29
N GLY A 770 -4.84 42.54 -2.81
CA GLY A 770 -4.64 41.96 -1.47
C GLY A 770 -4.62 40.43 -1.42
N GLU A 771 -4.87 39.75 -2.55
CA GLU A 771 -4.81 38.30 -2.63
C GLU A 771 -3.37 37.76 -2.66
N PRO A 772 -3.10 36.59 -2.05
CA PRO A 772 -1.77 36.00 -2.04
C PRO A 772 -1.40 35.44 -3.41
N ILE A 773 -0.13 35.61 -3.78
CA ILE A 773 0.45 34.99 -4.98
C ILE A 773 0.50 33.47 -4.79
N PRO A 774 0.08 32.66 -5.78
CA PRO A 774 0.25 31.21 -5.73
C PRO A 774 1.70 30.82 -5.45
N SER A 775 1.92 29.91 -4.50
CA SER A 775 3.26 29.61 -3.97
C SER A 775 3.77 28.21 -4.30
N ASN A 776 3.01 27.40 -5.03
CA ASN A 776 3.43 26.06 -5.46
C ASN A 776 2.57 25.56 -6.64
N SER A 777 3.03 24.47 -7.26
CA SER A 777 2.40 23.90 -8.44
C SER A 777 1.01 23.30 -8.17
N PHE A 778 0.72 22.89 -6.93
CA PHE A 778 -0.58 22.31 -6.55
C PHE A 778 -1.67 23.38 -6.51
N VAL A 779 -1.41 24.53 -5.89
CA VAL A 779 -2.33 25.68 -5.86
C VAL A 779 -2.58 26.22 -7.27
N ALA A 780 -1.53 26.29 -8.09
CA ALA A 780 -1.65 26.69 -9.49
C ALA A 780 -2.53 25.72 -10.29
N ALA A 781 -2.38 24.41 -10.07
CA ALA A 781 -3.14 23.37 -10.76
C ALA A 781 -4.65 23.43 -10.47
N GLU A 782 -5.07 23.78 -9.24
CA GLU A 782 -6.49 23.96 -8.91
C GLU A 782 -7.15 25.06 -9.75
N SER A 783 -6.45 26.19 -9.85
CA SER A 783 -6.92 27.37 -10.59
C SER A 783 -6.99 27.07 -12.09
N MET A 784 -5.96 26.40 -12.62
CA MET A 784 -5.91 25.94 -14.01
C MET A 784 -6.95 24.86 -14.33
N HIS A 785 -7.27 23.95 -13.40
CA HIS A 785 -8.34 22.98 -13.60
C HIS A 785 -9.71 23.66 -13.73
N LYS A 786 -10.04 24.60 -12.84
CA LYS A 786 -11.28 25.40 -12.93
C LYS A 786 -11.32 26.22 -14.23
N PHE A 787 -10.20 26.84 -14.61
CA PHE A 787 -10.07 27.54 -15.89
C PHE A 787 -10.43 26.61 -17.06
N LEU A 788 -9.88 25.40 -17.11
CA LEU A 788 -10.13 24.45 -18.18
C LEU A 788 -11.60 23.99 -18.20
N GLN A 789 -12.21 23.75 -17.04
CA GLN A 789 -13.64 23.43 -16.96
C GLN A 789 -14.50 24.56 -17.55
N LEU A 790 -14.23 25.82 -17.19
CA LEU A 790 -14.93 26.98 -17.77
C LEU A 790 -14.69 27.08 -19.28
N PHE A 791 -13.44 26.90 -19.71
CA PHE A 791 -13.05 26.97 -21.11
C PHE A 791 -13.81 25.97 -21.97
N VAL A 792 -13.86 24.69 -21.57
CA VAL A 792 -14.50 23.64 -22.37
C VAL A 792 -16.02 23.56 -22.18
N SER A 793 -16.61 24.18 -21.16
CA SER A 793 -18.06 24.10 -20.92
C SER A 793 -18.83 25.35 -21.30
N GLN A 794 -18.23 26.53 -21.17
CA GLN A 794 -18.90 27.80 -21.37
C GLN A 794 -18.31 28.62 -22.51
N VAL A 795 -16.99 28.59 -22.69
CA VAL A 795 -16.31 29.41 -23.72
C VAL A 795 -16.34 28.70 -25.07
N PHE A 796 -15.89 27.45 -25.12
CA PHE A 796 -15.81 26.61 -26.33
C PHE A 796 -16.40 25.22 -26.08
N PRO A 797 -17.73 25.09 -25.88
CA PRO A 797 -18.39 23.82 -25.60
C PRO A 797 -18.19 22.74 -26.68
N ASP A 798 -17.97 23.14 -27.94
CA ASP A 798 -17.68 22.22 -29.04
C ASP A 798 -16.34 21.46 -28.87
N LEU A 799 -15.50 21.88 -27.93
CA LEU A 799 -14.21 21.25 -27.61
C LEU A 799 -14.30 20.26 -26.45
N ALA A 800 -15.41 20.19 -25.71
CA ALA A 800 -15.54 19.37 -24.49
C ALA A 800 -15.21 17.89 -24.70
N ASP A 801 -15.65 17.32 -25.83
CA ASP A 801 -15.46 15.91 -26.14
C ASP A 801 -14.15 15.62 -26.92
N LYS A 802 -13.33 16.64 -27.20
CA LYS A 802 -12.09 16.45 -27.97
C LYS A 802 -10.99 15.88 -27.09
N PRO A 803 -10.08 15.06 -27.65
CA PRO A 803 -8.86 14.69 -26.95
C PRO A 803 -8.12 15.95 -26.48
N PHE A 804 -7.90 16.05 -25.18
CA PHE A 804 -7.17 17.14 -24.56
C PHE A 804 -5.76 16.69 -24.21
N HIS A 805 -4.78 17.55 -24.49
CA HIS A 805 -3.38 17.32 -24.16
C HIS A 805 -2.81 18.54 -23.45
N ILE A 806 -1.89 18.29 -22.51
CA ILE A 806 -1.12 19.36 -21.89
C ILE A 806 0.30 19.25 -22.41
N SER A 807 0.84 20.37 -22.86
CA SER A 807 2.21 20.52 -23.31
C SER A 807 2.88 21.70 -22.63
N GLY A 808 4.20 21.70 -22.59
CA GLY A 808 4.97 22.79 -22.02
C GLY A 808 6.37 22.34 -21.67
N GLU A 809 7.12 23.24 -21.06
CA GLU A 809 8.56 23.05 -20.92
C GLU A 809 9.16 23.62 -19.64
N SER A 810 10.41 23.25 -19.34
CA SER A 810 11.15 23.79 -18.20
C SER A 810 10.47 23.41 -16.88
N TYR A 811 10.10 24.40 -16.05
CA TYR A 811 9.23 24.21 -14.88
C TYR A 811 7.83 23.65 -15.22
N GLY A 812 7.46 23.56 -16.50
CA GLY A 812 6.39 22.70 -16.98
C GLY A 812 6.54 21.23 -16.56
N GLY A 813 7.77 20.79 -16.23
CA GLY A 813 8.02 19.51 -15.55
C GLY A 813 7.40 19.38 -14.16
N HIS A 814 7.09 20.49 -13.49
CA HIS A 814 6.27 20.52 -12.27
C HIS A 814 4.79 20.76 -12.60
N TYR A 815 4.49 21.81 -13.36
CA TYR A 815 3.11 22.19 -13.64
C TYR A 815 2.29 21.10 -14.33
N ILE A 816 2.85 20.46 -15.36
CA ILE A 816 2.10 19.55 -16.22
C ILE A 816 1.74 18.25 -15.51
N PRO A 817 2.66 17.55 -14.82
CA PRO A 817 2.27 16.37 -14.05
C PRO A 817 1.23 16.68 -12.98
N VAL A 818 1.41 17.79 -12.23
CA VAL A 818 0.50 18.18 -11.15
C VAL A 818 -0.88 18.53 -11.70
N LEU A 819 -0.97 19.37 -12.73
CA LEU A 819 -2.25 19.70 -13.38
C LEU A 819 -2.92 18.48 -13.99
N GLY A 820 -2.17 17.61 -14.65
CA GLY A 820 -2.69 16.38 -15.22
C GLY A 820 -3.30 15.47 -14.15
N ALA A 821 -2.57 15.24 -13.05
CA ALA A 821 -3.05 14.45 -11.93
C ALA A 821 -4.30 15.08 -11.29
N THR A 822 -4.33 16.41 -11.12
CA THR A 822 -5.50 17.14 -10.64
C THR A 822 -6.72 16.94 -11.54
N ILE A 823 -6.57 17.04 -12.87
CA ILE A 823 -7.67 16.80 -13.82
C ILE A 823 -8.22 15.39 -13.67
N VAL A 824 -7.35 14.37 -13.69
CA VAL A 824 -7.76 12.96 -13.58
C VAL A 824 -8.50 12.69 -12.26
N ALA A 825 -7.95 13.20 -11.15
CA ALA A 825 -8.56 13.06 -9.83
C ALA A 825 -9.92 13.77 -9.76
N GLN A 826 -10.02 15.01 -10.24
CA GLN A 826 -11.24 15.80 -10.21
C GLN A 826 -12.34 15.23 -11.12
N ASN A 827 -11.99 14.74 -12.32
CA ASN A 827 -12.92 14.04 -13.19
C ASN A 827 -13.52 12.80 -12.49
N SER A 828 -12.67 12.04 -11.79
CA SER A 828 -13.08 10.83 -11.07
C SER A 828 -13.94 11.12 -9.84
N LEU A 829 -13.58 12.14 -9.07
CA LEU A 829 -14.30 12.54 -7.85
C LEU A 829 -15.63 13.23 -8.17
N TYR A 830 -15.70 13.99 -9.26
CA TYR A 830 -16.85 14.82 -9.62
C TYR A 830 -17.35 14.54 -11.05
N PRO A 831 -17.87 13.33 -11.34
CA PRO A 831 -18.24 12.91 -12.70
C PRO A 831 -19.40 13.70 -13.32
N LYS A 832 -20.12 14.50 -12.51
CA LYS A 832 -21.22 15.36 -12.99
C LYS A 832 -20.79 16.79 -13.33
N ARG A 833 -19.57 17.20 -12.96
CA ARG A 833 -19.02 18.51 -13.38
C ARG A 833 -18.58 18.44 -14.85
N PRO A 834 -18.38 19.57 -15.54
CA PRO A 834 -17.73 19.54 -16.85
C PRO A 834 -16.40 18.80 -16.79
N GLN A 835 -16.23 17.80 -17.64
CA GLN A 835 -15.05 16.95 -17.67
C GLN A 835 -14.01 17.55 -18.61
N VAL A 836 -12.73 17.45 -18.25
CA VAL A 836 -11.62 17.76 -19.14
C VAL A 836 -11.05 16.44 -19.65
N ASN A 837 -11.26 16.13 -20.93
CA ASN A 837 -10.92 14.83 -21.52
C ASN A 837 -9.41 14.64 -21.78
N LEU A 838 -8.60 14.61 -20.72
CA LEU A 838 -7.15 14.47 -20.79
C LEU A 838 -6.75 13.10 -21.33
N GLU A 839 -5.89 13.08 -22.35
CA GLU A 839 -5.43 11.85 -23.02
C GLU A 839 -3.90 11.69 -23.00
N SER A 840 -3.15 12.80 -22.94
CA SER A 840 -1.69 12.72 -22.81
C SER A 840 -1.06 14.02 -22.32
N VAL A 841 0.16 13.91 -21.79
CA VAL A 841 1.02 15.04 -21.45
C VAL A 841 2.34 15.02 -22.24
N LEU A 842 2.84 16.18 -22.63
CA LEU A 842 4.10 16.37 -23.37
C LEU A 842 4.97 17.36 -22.62
N ILE A 843 6.12 16.92 -22.12
CA ILE A 843 6.99 17.71 -21.26
C ILE A 843 8.35 17.86 -21.94
N GLY A 844 8.61 19.07 -22.43
CA GLY A 844 9.87 19.45 -23.07
C GLY A 844 10.89 19.91 -22.06
N ASN A 845 12.11 19.37 -22.09
CA ASN A 845 13.21 19.86 -21.25
C ASN A 845 12.74 20.11 -19.80
N GLY A 846 12.03 19.12 -19.24
CA GLY A 846 11.26 19.31 -18.01
C GLY A 846 12.12 19.23 -16.77
N TYR A 847 11.90 20.14 -15.82
CA TYR A 847 12.41 20.02 -14.46
C TYR A 847 11.46 19.10 -13.69
N VAL A 848 11.76 17.80 -13.60
CA VAL A 848 10.89 16.80 -12.94
C VAL A 848 11.52 16.27 -11.64
N SER A 849 12.83 16.04 -11.68
CA SER A 849 13.62 15.55 -10.55
C SER A 849 14.80 16.49 -10.34
N PRO A 850 14.69 17.48 -9.43
CA PRO A 850 15.81 18.31 -9.00
C PRO A 850 17.08 17.50 -8.69
N LEU A 851 16.93 16.40 -7.93
CA LEU A 851 18.03 15.51 -7.55
C LEU A 851 18.78 14.98 -8.78
N ASP A 852 18.06 14.44 -9.76
CA ASP A 852 18.68 13.86 -10.95
C ASP A 852 19.19 14.96 -11.90
N THR A 853 18.54 16.11 -11.95
CA THR A 853 18.99 17.27 -12.72
C THR A 853 20.34 17.77 -12.21
N HIS A 854 20.54 17.85 -10.88
CA HIS A 854 21.82 18.20 -10.27
C HIS A 854 22.94 17.23 -10.64
N PHE A 855 22.67 15.91 -10.66
CA PHE A 855 23.62 14.94 -11.19
C PHE A 855 23.94 15.21 -12.66
N GLY A 856 22.90 15.49 -13.44
CA GLY A 856 22.97 15.76 -14.85
C GLY A 856 23.79 17.01 -15.23
N TYR A 857 23.90 18.02 -14.35
CA TYR A 857 24.83 19.14 -14.56
C TYR A 857 26.28 18.67 -14.67
N TRP A 858 26.71 17.79 -13.78
CA TRP A 858 28.06 17.24 -13.84
C TRP A 858 28.24 16.40 -15.11
N GLU A 859 27.33 15.48 -15.39
CA GLU A 859 27.43 14.61 -16.58
C GLU A 859 27.46 15.44 -17.86
N THR A 860 26.59 16.44 -17.97
CA THR A 860 26.46 17.27 -19.17
C THR A 860 27.72 18.10 -19.45
N LEU A 861 28.34 18.66 -18.41
CA LEU A 861 29.48 19.57 -18.54
C LEU A 861 30.83 18.87 -18.58
N CYS A 862 30.94 17.70 -17.95
CA CYS A 862 32.19 16.97 -17.73
C CYS A 862 32.37 15.75 -18.62
N THR A 863 31.38 15.41 -19.44
CA THR A 863 31.46 14.34 -20.45
C THR A 863 31.19 14.88 -21.86
N THR A 864 31.22 14.01 -22.86
CA THR A 864 30.82 14.34 -24.24
C THR A 864 29.37 13.95 -24.46
N ASN A 865 28.57 14.90 -24.96
CA ASN A 865 27.16 14.71 -25.30
C ASN A 865 26.91 14.92 -26.81
N PRO A 866 25.79 14.44 -27.36
CA PRO A 866 25.44 14.72 -28.75
C PRO A 866 25.51 16.23 -29.06
N GLY A 867 26.31 16.60 -30.06
CA GLY A 867 26.55 17.98 -30.45
C GLY A 867 27.77 18.66 -29.79
N VAL A 868 28.50 17.97 -28.90
CA VAL A 868 29.72 18.49 -28.28
C VAL A 868 30.88 17.48 -28.34
N ASP A 869 31.98 17.84 -29.02
CA ASP A 869 33.12 16.95 -29.27
C ASP A 869 34.05 16.72 -28.06
N LYS A 870 33.95 17.55 -27.01
CA LYS A 870 34.78 17.49 -25.80
C LYS A 870 34.06 18.09 -24.60
N PRO A 871 34.35 17.68 -23.35
CA PRO A 871 33.76 18.29 -22.16
C PRO A 871 33.84 19.82 -22.17
N ILE A 872 32.75 20.47 -21.76
CA ILE A 872 32.66 21.93 -21.64
C ILE A 872 33.59 22.42 -20.53
N PHE A 873 33.69 21.66 -19.44
CA PHE A 873 34.56 21.94 -18.31
C PHE A 873 35.89 21.17 -18.39
N ASN A 874 36.93 21.78 -17.82
CA ASN A 874 38.20 21.09 -17.63
C ASN A 874 38.14 20.14 -16.42
N SER A 875 39.15 19.27 -16.30
CA SER A 875 39.20 18.28 -15.22
C SER A 875 39.11 18.90 -13.82
N THR A 876 39.78 20.04 -13.57
CA THR A 876 39.77 20.69 -12.26
C THR A 876 38.37 21.12 -11.83
N ARG A 877 37.58 21.74 -12.73
CA ARG A 877 36.21 22.17 -12.40
C ARG A 877 35.29 20.96 -12.22
N CYS A 878 35.48 19.92 -13.04
CA CYS A 878 34.77 18.65 -12.92
C CYS A 878 35.06 17.92 -11.61
N ASP A 879 36.31 17.92 -11.14
CA ASP A 879 36.71 17.32 -9.87
C ASP A 879 36.05 18.05 -8.69
N ILE A 880 35.94 19.40 -8.76
CA ILE A 880 35.28 20.19 -7.71
C ILE A 880 33.79 19.87 -7.67
N MET A 881 33.10 19.87 -8.81
CA MET A 881 31.68 19.50 -8.86
C MET A 881 31.46 18.06 -8.36
N ALA A 882 32.29 17.11 -8.80
CA ALA A 882 32.21 15.71 -8.37
C ALA A 882 32.39 15.55 -6.86
N ALA A 883 33.28 16.32 -6.24
CA ALA A 883 33.50 16.29 -4.79
C ALA A 883 32.31 16.82 -3.97
N ASN A 884 31.52 17.75 -4.54
CA ASN A 884 30.35 18.34 -3.88
C ASN A 884 29.05 17.58 -4.16
N LEU A 885 28.99 16.86 -5.29
CA LEU A 885 27.77 16.23 -5.78
C LEU A 885 27.16 15.22 -4.78
N PRO A 886 27.90 14.31 -4.11
CA PRO A 886 27.30 13.38 -3.15
C PRO A 886 26.50 14.08 -2.04
N ARG A 887 27.05 15.17 -1.48
CA ARG A 887 26.38 15.94 -0.42
C ARG A 887 25.10 16.62 -0.94
N CYS A 888 25.15 17.16 -2.15
CA CYS A 888 23.96 17.71 -2.81
C CYS A 888 22.87 16.63 -2.97
N LEU A 889 23.21 15.47 -3.52
CA LEU A 889 22.25 14.39 -3.77
C LEU A 889 21.68 13.79 -2.48
N ASP A 890 22.49 13.66 -1.43
CA ASP A 890 22.03 13.15 -0.15
C ASP A 890 21.03 14.11 0.52
N LEU A 891 21.30 15.42 0.51
CA LEU A 891 20.35 16.40 1.04
C LEU A 891 19.07 16.48 0.20
N ALA A 892 19.18 16.44 -1.13
CA ALA A 892 18.01 16.41 -2.01
C ALA A 892 17.13 15.17 -1.75
N ARG A 893 17.74 14.00 -1.48
CA ARG A 893 17.00 12.79 -1.12
C ARG A 893 16.27 12.95 0.22
N VAL A 894 16.91 13.58 1.21
CA VAL A 894 16.27 13.87 2.49
C VAL A 894 15.10 14.85 2.31
N CYS A 895 15.22 15.86 1.44
CA CYS A 895 14.09 16.74 1.09
C CYS A 895 12.93 15.94 0.45
N TYR A 896 13.21 14.98 -0.43
CA TYR A 896 12.15 14.14 -1.03
C TYR A 896 11.46 13.24 0.00
N GLU A 897 12.22 12.64 0.93
CA GLU A 897 11.68 11.75 1.95
C GLU A 897 10.94 12.53 3.06
N HIS A 898 11.39 13.75 3.33
CA HIS A 898 10.91 14.63 4.40
C HIS A 898 10.80 16.07 3.88
N PRO A 899 9.78 16.38 3.05
CA PRO A 899 9.61 17.72 2.49
C PRO A 899 9.31 18.71 3.62
N ASP A 900 10.33 19.49 3.97
CA ASP A 900 10.31 20.54 4.98
C ASP A 900 11.08 21.74 4.43
N HIS A 901 10.57 22.93 4.69
CA HIS A 901 11.13 24.18 4.16
C HIS A 901 12.63 24.35 4.48
N ALA A 902 13.06 24.02 5.70
CA ALA A 902 14.46 24.18 6.10
C ALA A 902 15.35 23.13 5.43
N ILE A 903 14.88 21.88 5.32
CA ILE A 903 15.61 20.78 4.68
C ILE A 903 15.77 21.06 3.19
N CYS A 904 14.67 21.37 2.50
CA CYS A 904 14.65 21.61 1.07
C CYS A 904 15.42 22.89 0.71
N GLY A 905 15.27 23.98 1.48
CA GLY A 905 16.08 25.18 1.28
C GLY A 905 17.58 24.94 1.48
N ALA A 906 17.97 24.07 2.43
CA ALA A 906 19.37 23.67 2.60
C ALA A 906 19.88 22.80 1.45
N ALA A 907 19.06 21.88 0.94
CA ALA A 907 19.38 21.05 -0.22
C ALA A 907 19.63 21.92 -1.46
N GLY A 908 18.68 22.79 -1.79
CA GLY A 908 18.77 23.74 -2.91
C GLY A 908 20.04 24.58 -2.83
N LYS A 909 20.31 25.18 -1.67
CA LYS A 909 21.53 26.00 -1.47
C LYS A 909 22.82 25.20 -1.66
N VAL A 910 22.92 23.99 -1.09
CA VAL A 910 24.12 23.16 -1.21
C VAL A 910 24.33 22.69 -2.65
N CYS A 911 23.26 22.32 -3.35
CA CYS A 911 23.31 21.95 -4.76
C CYS A 911 23.67 23.13 -5.65
N TRP A 912 23.12 24.31 -5.36
CA TRP A 912 23.44 25.54 -6.07
C TRP A 912 24.92 25.92 -5.93
N ASP A 913 25.40 26.07 -4.70
CA ASP A 913 26.78 26.49 -4.42
C ASP A 913 27.81 25.44 -4.90
N GLY A 914 27.49 24.15 -4.77
CA GLY A 914 28.42 23.06 -5.05
C GLY A 914 28.47 22.60 -6.50
N VAL A 915 27.35 22.75 -7.24
CA VAL A 915 27.17 22.12 -8.57
C VAL A 915 26.68 23.12 -9.61
N ILE A 916 25.51 23.73 -9.40
CA ILE A 916 24.81 24.50 -10.45
C ILE A 916 25.51 25.83 -10.77
N SER A 917 25.88 26.59 -9.74
CA SER A 917 26.48 27.92 -9.88
C SER A 917 27.81 27.92 -10.64
N TRP A 918 28.48 26.77 -10.77
CA TRP A 918 29.66 26.64 -11.61
C TRP A 918 29.35 26.90 -13.09
N TYR A 919 28.15 26.63 -13.60
CA TYR A 919 27.83 27.09 -14.96
C TYR A 919 26.95 28.34 -14.92
N ASP A 920 25.92 28.30 -14.09
CA ASP A 920 24.86 29.29 -14.11
C ASP A 920 25.29 30.64 -13.52
N GLY A 921 26.30 30.65 -12.64
CA GLY A 921 26.92 31.90 -12.15
C GLY A 921 27.79 32.62 -13.19
N GLU A 922 28.07 31.99 -14.33
CA GLU A 922 28.71 32.61 -15.51
C GLU A 922 27.73 32.82 -16.67
N SER A 923 26.44 32.55 -16.43
CA SER A 923 25.35 32.74 -17.39
C SER A 923 24.60 34.02 -17.09
N GLY A 924 23.77 34.48 -18.04
CA GLY A 924 22.85 35.59 -17.81
C GLY A 924 23.53 36.94 -17.58
N THR A 925 22.97 37.73 -16.67
CA THR A 925 23.40 39.11 -16.41
C THR A 925 24.86 39.19 -15.92
N GLY A 926 25.75 39.74 -16.75
CA GLY A 926 27.19 39.84 -16.46
C GLY A 926 28.00 38.58 -16.80
N GLY A 927 27.35 37.53 -17.31
CA GLY A 927 27.95 36.31 -17.84
C GLY A 927 28.07 36.31 -19.37
N ASN A 928 28.70 35.25 -19.92
CA ASN A 928 28.76 35.03 -21.38
C ASN A 928 28.32 33.61 -21.78
N ARG A 929 27.79 32.82 -20.83
CA ARG A 929 27.29 31.47 -21.09
C ARG A 929 25.77 31.44 -21.17
N ASN A 930 25.26 30.52 -21.98
CA ASN A 930 23.83 30.29 -22.11
C ASN A 930 23.48 28.96 -21.44
N ARG A 931 22.72 29.00 -20.34
CA ARG A 931 22.25 27.79 -19.63
C ARG A 931 21.22 26.98 -20.43
N PHE A 932 20.63 27.59 -21.45
CA PHE A 932 19.62 26.96 -22.31
C PHE A 932 20.23 26.33 -23.57
N ASP A 933 21.49 26.64 -23.91
CA ASP A 933 22.26 25.95 -24.96
C ASP A 933 23.75 26.07 -24.64
N ILE A 934 24.36 24.98 -24.18
CA ILE A 934 25.76 24.95 -23.74
C ILE A 934 26.78 25.31 -24.83
N THR A 935 26.36 25.38 -26.08
CA THR A 935 27.20 25.71 -27.24
C THR A 935 27.14 27.19 -27.61
N ARG A 936 26.20 27.96 -27.05
CA ARG A 936 25.97 29.36 -27.40
C ARG A 936 26.39 30.33 -26.29
N PRO A 937 26.79 31.56 -26.66
CA PRO A 937 26.92 32.64 -25.69
C PRO A 937 25.54 33.19 -25.29
N CYS A 938 25.48 33.89 -24.17
CA CYS A 938 24.30 34.65 -23.77
C CYS A 938 24.17 35.91 -24.66
N GLU A 939 23.17 35.96 -25.54
CA GLU A 939 23.12 37.01 -26.57
C GLU A 939 22.50 38.33 -26.10
N SER A 940 21.53 38.26 -25.20
CA SER A 940 20.83 39.42 -24.64
C SER A 940 21.56 40.04 -23.44
N GLY A 941 22.38 39.25 -22.74
CA GLY A 941 23.02 39.65 -21.49
C GLY A 941 22.05 39.80 -20.32
N ASP A 942 20.85 39.21 -20.43
CA ASP A 942 19.87 39.01 -19.37
C ASP A 942 19.77 37.52 -19.01
N ASP A 943 19.01 37.18 -17.97
CA ASP A 943 18.94 35.81 -17.45
C ASP A 943 18.22 34.82 -18.37
N LEU A 944 17.48 35.30 -19.38
CA LEU A 944 16.87 34.48 -20.42
C LEU A 944 17.82 34.16 -21.58
N CYS A 945 18.87 34.96 -21.77
CA CYS A 945 19.90 34.80 -22.81
C CYS A 945 19.43 34.86 -24.28
N TYR A 946 18.15 35.16 -24.53
CA TYR A 946 17.55 35.30 -25.86
C TYR A 946 16.99 36.71 -26.07
N LYS A 947 17.40 37.37 -27.17
CA LYS A 947 16.95 38.73 -27.51
C LYS A 947 15.44 38.82 -27.74
N GLN A 948 14.82 37.73 -28.18
CA GLN A 948 13.41 37.62 -28.51
C GLN A 948 12.53 37.96 -27.29
N ALA A 949 12.94 37.58 -26.08
CA ALA A 949 12.19 37.88 -24.87
C ALA A 949 11.98 39.40 -24.68
N GLY A 950 13.05 40.19 -24.78
CA GLY A 950 12.96 41.65 -24.71
C GLY A 950 12.17 42.28 -25.87
N LEU A 951 12.20 41.67 -27.07
CA LEU A 951 11.39 42.13 -28.20
C LEU A 951 9.90 41.83 -28.01
N ILE A 952 9.56 40.68 -27.42
CA ILE A 952 8.19 40.30 -27.07
C ILE A 952 7.63 41.25 -26.03
N GLU A 953 8.36 41.47 -24.94
CA GLU A 953 7.92 42.37 -23.87
C GLU A 953 7.71 43.80 -24.39
N LYS A 954 8.62 44.31 -25.21
CA LYS A 954 8.47 45.60 -25.88
C LYS A 954 7.22 45.67 -26.75
N TYR A 955 6.95 44.62 -27.53
CA TYR A 955 5.82 44.58 -28.45
C TYR A 955 4.47 44.47 -27.73
N LEU A 956 4.38 43.58 -26.76
CA LEU A 956 3.15 43.34 -25.99
C LEU A 956 2.77 44.55 -25.13
N ASN A 957 3.74 45.37 -24.71
CA ASN A 957 3.51 46.66 -24.04
C ASN A 957 3.13 47.82 -24.96
N THR A 958 2.94 47.60 -26.28
CA THR A 958 2.47 48.68 -27.15
C THR A 958 0.99 48.96 -26.93
N GLN A 959 0.59 50.23 -27.03
CA GLN A 959 -0.82 50.63 -26.93
C GLN A 959 -1.72 49.88 -27.93
N LYS A 960 -1.20 49.61 -29.13
CA LYS A 960 -1.89 48.81 -30.16
C LYS A 960 -2.30 47.44 -29.62
N VAL A 961 -1.38 46.73 -28.97
CA VAL A 961 -1.65 45.40 -28.43
C VAL A 961 -2.58 45.50 -27.21
N PHE A 962 -2.33 46.44 -26.30
CA PHE A 962 -3.18 46.66 -25.12
C PHE A 962 -4.65 46.93 -25.52
N ASP A 963 -4.88 47.78 -26.52
CA ASP A 963 -6.22 48.10 -27.02
C ASP A 963 -6.89 46.89 -27.67
N ALA A 964 -6.14 46.14 -28.50
CA ALA A 964 -6.63 44.97 -29.21
C ALA A 964 -7.04 43.83 -28.26
N LEU A 965 -6.18 43.54 -27.27
CA LEU A 965 -6.46 42.56 -26.22
C LEU A 965 -7.56 43.05 -25.26
N GLY A 966 -7.68 44.37 -25.06
CA GLY A 966 -8.60 44.94 -24.08
C GLY A 966 -8.11 44.77 -22.66
N VAL A 967 -6.81 44.98 -22.45
CA VAL A 967 -6.14 44.78 -21.16
C VAL A 967 -6.85 45.59 -20.06
N PRO A 968 -7.28 44.94 -18.95
CA PRO A 968 -7.90 45.63 -17.82
C PRO A 968 -6.96 46.66 -17.19
N SER A 969 -7.51 47.73 -16.61
CA SER A 969 -6.70 48.78 -15.95
C SER A 969 -5.90 48.31 -14.74
N ALA A 970 -6.23 47.13 -14.19
CA ALA A 970 -5.46 46.48 -13.14
C ALA A 970 -4.06 46.04 -13.62
N VAL A 971 -3.92 45.74 -14.92
CA VAL A 971 -2.64 45.38 -15.54
C VAL A 971 -2.01 46.64 -16.13
N THR A 972 -0.96 47.13 -15.47
CA THR A 972 -0.30 48.39 -15.88
C THR A 972 0.77 48.19 -16.94
N ASN A 973 1.52 47.08 -16.87
CA ASN A 973 2.49 46.65 -17.84
C ASN A 973 2.48 45.12 -17.96
N TYR A 974 2.86 44.62 -19.12
CA TYR A 974 3.18 43.22 -19.35
C TYR A 974 4.65 42.97 -18.98
N SER A 975 4.92 41.88 -18.28
CA SER A 975 6.27 41.35 -18.06
C SER A 975 6.33 39.92 -18.57
N ILE A 976 7.42 39.56 -19.26
CA ILE A 976 7.57 38.18 -19.72
C ILE A 976 7.86 37.20 -18.57
N TYR A 977 8.31 37.73 -17.43
CA TYR A 977 8.69 36.95 -16.27
C TYR A 977 8.26 37.63 -14.96
N ALA A 978 7.61 36.88 -14.09
CA ALA A 978 7.10 37.32 -12.79
C ALA A 978 8.03 36.84 -11.65
N MET A 979 8.97 37.70 -11.24
CA MET A 979 9.95 37.37 -10.20
C MET A 979 9.33 37.10 -8.83
N ASP A 980 8.20 37.73 -8.53
CA ASP A 980 7.44 37.54 -7.30
C ASP A 980 6.83 36.13 -7.23
N VAL A 981 6.35 35.60 -8.35
CA VAL A 981 5.93 34.19 -8.47
C VAL A 981 7.12 33.26 -8.26
N GLU A 982 8.27 33.52 -8.88
CA GLU A 982 9.47 32.70 -8.65
C GLU A 982 9.84 32.65 -7.16
N VAL A 983 9.90 33.81 -6.51
CA VAL A 983 10.21 33.91 -5.07
C VAL A 983 9.18 33.17 -4.22
N ALA A 984 7.88 33.29 -4.53
CA ALA A 984 6.82 32.59 -3.82
C ALA A 984 6.98 31.06 -3.94
N PHE A 985 7.33 30.56 -5.12
CA PHE A 985 7.56 29.14 -5.38
C PHE A 985 8.82 28.61 -4.69
N SER A 986 9.91 29.38 -4.69
CA SER A 986 11.12 29.01 -3.94
C SER A 986 10.87 28.98 -2.43
N LEU A 987 10.12 29.95 -1.89
CA LEU A 987 9.69 29.96 -0.47
C LEU A 987 8.67 28.85 -0.17
N GLY A 988 7.93 28.38 -1.17
CA GLY A 988 7.08 27.20 -1.08
C GLY A 988 7.81 25.88 -1.27
N TYR A 989 9.16 25.89 -1.39
CA TYR A 989 10.05 24.74 -1.64
C TYR A 989 9.67 23.85 -2.83
N ASP A 990 8.75 24.29 -3.69
CA ASP A 990 8.20 23.52 -4.82
C ASP A 990 9.30 23.14 -5.83
N GLN A 991 10.30 24.02 -5.98
CA GLN A 991 11.45 23.80 -6.86
C GLN A 991 12.33 22.63 -6.40
N GLU A 992 12.29 22.25 -5.12
CA GLU A 992 13.19 21.25 -4.55
C GLU A 992 12.55 19.87 -4.41
N ILE A 993 11.29 19.70 -4.83
CA ILE A 993 10.56 18.43 -4.79
C ILE A 993 10.45 17.78 -6.18
N SER A 994 10.17 16.48 -6.20
CA SER A 994 10.01 15.71 -7.44
C SER A 994 8.55 15.53 -7.81
N THR A 995 8.23 15.63 -9.11
CA THR A 995 6.90 15.36 -9.67
C THR A 995 6.78 13.98 -10.33
N GLN A 996 7.76 13.10 -10.11
CA GLN A 996 7.72 11.71 -10.61
C GLN A 996 6.46 10.96 -10.14
N SER A 997 5.97 11.23 -8.92
CA SER A 997 4.77 10.58 -8.39
C SER A 997 3.51 10.93 -9.18
N GLN A 998 3.42 12.16 -9.70
CA GLN A 998 2.31 12.62 -10.53
C GLN A 998 2.41 12.01 -11.93
N ILE A 999 3.62 11.85 -12.47
CA ILE A 999 3.83 11.12 -13.73
C ILE A 999 3.39 9.66 -13.59
N LEU A 1000 3.72 9.00 -12.47
CA LEU A 1000 3.25 7.64 -12.18
C LEU A 1000 1.74 7.57 -12.09
N TYR A 1001 1.13 8.50 -11.36
CA TYR A 1001 -0.33 8.58 -11.23
C TYR A 1001 -1.00 8.73 -12.60
N LEU A 1002 -0.46 9.56 -13.50
CA LEU A 1002 -0.96 9.70 -14.87
C LEU A 1002 -0.87 8.39 -15.65
N LEU A 1003 0.27 7.71 -15.59
CA LEU A 1003 0.46 6.43 -16.28
C LEU A 1003 -0.53 5.35 -15.77
N ASP A 1004 -0.77 5.32 -14.46
CA ASP A 1004 -1.71 4.42 -13.79
C ASP A 1004 -3.18 4.67 -14.18
N HIS A 1005 -3.50 5.87 -14.67
CA HIS A 1005 -4.84 6.29 -15.09
C HIS A 1005 -4.95 6.47 -16.61
N ASP A 1006 -4.19 5.67 -17.36
CA ASP A 1006 -4.27 5.57 -18.82
C ASP A 1006 -3.98 6.87 -19.60
N ILE A 1007 -3.18 7.76 -19.01
CA ILE A 1007 -2.69 8.99 -19.65
C ILE A 1007 -1.29 8.76 -20.21
N ASP A 1008 -1.13 8.95 -21.53
CA ASP A 1008 0.18 8.79 -22.16
C ASP A 1008 1.13 9.94 -21.75
N VAL A 1009 2.41 9.65 -21.53
CA VAL A 1009 3.42 10.63 -21.14
C VAL A 1009 4.56 10.65 -22.16
N LEU A 1010 4.82 11.82 -22.74
CA LEU A 1010 5.99 12.10 -23.57
C LEU A 1010 6.94 13.05 -22.85
N MET A 1011 8.16 12.59 -22.58
CA MET A 1011 9.30 13.44 -22.28
C MET A 1011 10.08 13.70 -23.56
N TYR A 1012 10.27 14.96 -23.94
CA TYR A 1012 11.18 15.31 -25.04
C TYR A 1012 12.30 16.25 -24.56
N GLN A 1013 13.49 16.13 -25.15
CA GLN A 1013 14.70 16.79 -24.63
C GLN A 1013 15.60 17.29 -25.77
N GLY A 1014 15.99 18.56 -25.74
CA GLY A 1014 17.12 19.04 -26.53
C GLY A 1014 18.46 18.63 -25.90
N ASN A 1015 19.33 18.00 -26.69
CA ASN A 1015 20.61 17.45 -26.20
C ASN A 1015 21.64 18.51 -25.76
N LEU A 1016 21.42 19.79 -26.09
CA LEU A 1016 22.31 20.90 -25.73
C LEU A 1016 21.82 21.71 -24.51
N ASP A 1017 20.67 21.37 -23.94
CA ASP A 1017 20.15 22.02 -22.74
C ASP A 1017 20.94 21.64 -21.48
N LEU A 1018 21.19 22.61 -20.62
CA LEU A 1018 21.77 22.38 -19.30
C LEU A 1018 20.73 22.52 -18.17
N ALA A 1019 19.90 23.57 -18.25
CA ALA A 1019 18.94 23.94 -17.20
C ALA A 1019 18.05 22.75 -16.80
N CYS A 1020 17.60 21.97 -17.78
CA CYS A 1020 16.84 20.74 -17.58
C CYS A 1020 17.43 19.60 -18.40
N ASN A 1021 18.75 19.44 -18.28
CA ASN A 1021 19.56 18.57 -19.12
C ASN A 1021 19.04 17.14 -19.35
N THR A 1022 19.37 16.61 -20.52
CA THR A 1022 18.99 15.26 -20.98
C THR A 1022 19.48 14.17 -20.02
N ALA A 1023 20.67 14.34 -19.43
CA ALA A 1023 21.28 13.35 -18.53
C ALA A 1023 20.43 13.11 -17.28
N GLY A 1024 20.02 14.17 -16.59
CA GLY A 1024 19.16 14.10 -15.41
C GLY A 1024 17.76 13.57 -15.75
N ASN A 1025 17.19 14.03 -16.87
CA ASN A 1025 15.91 13.57 -17.36
C ASN A 1025 15.90 12.06 -17.73
N LEU A 1026 16.98 11.58 -18.34
CA LEU A 1026 17.16 10.16 -18.63
C LEU A 1026 17.39 9.34 -17.35
N ARG A 1027 18.10 9.89 -16.37
CA ARG A 1027 18.40 9.22 -15.11
C ARG A 1027 17.14 8.93 -14.30
N TRP A 1028 16.29 9.93 -14.05
CA TRP A 1028 15.04 9.70 -13.31
C TRP A 1028 14.08 8.80 -14.08
N SER A 1029 13.98 8.95 -15.41
CA SER A 1029 13.10 8.09 -16.21
C SER A 1029 13.51 6.62 -16.20
N ASN A 1030 14.81 6.32 -16.04
CA ASN A 1030 15.29 4.95 -15.87
C ASN A 1030 15.09 4.41 -14.43
N SER A 1031 15.09 5.27 -13.41
CA SER A 1031 15.00 4.86 -11.99
C SER A 1031 13.57 4.87 -11.43
N MET A 1032 12.66 5.62 -12.04
CA MET A 1032 11.25 5.71 -11.63
C MET A 1032 10.63 4.32 -11.54
N PRO A 1033 10.07 3.90 -10.40
CA PRO A 1033 9.53 2.56 -10.22
C PRO A 1033 8.11 2.45 -10.81
N TRP A 1034 7.96 1.69 -11.89
CA TRP A 1034 6.67 1.40 -12.50
C TRP A 1034 6.69 0.09 -13.27
N LYS A 1035 5.51 -0.44 -13.60
CA LYS A 1035 5.36 -1.72 -14.31
C LYS A 1035 6.14 -1.79 -15.63
N GLY A 1036 6.31 -0.65 -16.31
CA GLY A 1036 7.02 -0.55 -17.59
C GLY A 1036 8.52 -0.31 -17.46
N GLN A 1037 9.02 -0.06 -16.25
CA GLN A 1037 10.43 0.23 -16.01
C GLN A 1037 11.36 -0.86 -16.55
N PRO A 1038 11.14 -2.17 -16.32
CA PRO A 1038 12.07 -3.18 -16.82
C PRO A 1038 12.18 -3.19 -18.35
N GLU A 1039 11.05 -3.04 -19.04
CA GLU A 1039 11.02 -2.95 -20.51
C GLU A 1039 11.70 -1.66 -21.00
N TYR A 1040 11.43 -0.53 -20.32
CA TYR A 1040 12.00 0.77 -20.67
C TYR A 1040 13.50 0.75 -20.51
N VAL A 1041 14.02 0.29 -19.36
CA VAL A 1041 15.45 0.19 -19.08
C VAL A 1041 16.14 -0.79 -20.03
N ALA A 1042 15.51 -1.93 -20.34
CA ALA A 1042 16.08 -2.93 -21.26
C ALA A 1042 16.09 -2.48 -22.73
N GLN A 1043 15.22 -1.55 -23.12
CA GLN A 1043 15.15 -1.05 -24.47
C GLN A 1043 16.40 -0.24 -24.83
N ARG A 1044 17.08 -0.65 -25.91
CA ARG A 1044 18.17 0.14 -26.50
C ARG A 1044 17.62 1.41 -27.12
N GLN A 1045 18.39 2.49 -27.03
CA GLN A 1045 18.11 3.73 -27.76
C GLN A 1045 18.00 3.45 -29.25
N ARG A 1046 16.94 3.96 -29.88
CA ARG A 1046 16.68 3.81 -31.33
C ARG A 1046 16.64 5.18 -31.97
N SER A 1047 17.15 5.32 -33.19
CA SER A 1047 17.06 6.58 -33.91
C SER A 1047 15.65 6.88 -34.40
N TRP A 1048 15.26 8.15 -34.37
CA TRP A 1048 14.05 8.65 -35.01
C TRP A 1048 14.39 9.80 -35.96
N GLY A 1049 13.48 10.06 -36.90
CA GLY A 1049 13.64 11.10 -37.90
C GLY A 1049 12.67 10.93 -39.06
N ALA A 1050 12.71 11.83 -40.04
CA ALA A 1050 11.78 11.88 -41.17
C ALA A 1050 12.51 12.07 -42.49
N GLY A 1051 12.00 11.47 -43.58
CA GLY A 1051 12.53 11.71 -44.93
C GLY A 1051 13.97 11.22 -45.18
N GLY A 1052 14.52 10.37 -44.31
CA GLY A 1052 15.92 9.93 -44.37
C GLY A 1052 16.86 10.71 -43.45
N ASP A 1053 16.41 11.84 -42.91
CA ASP A 1053 17.13 12.60 -41.89
C ASP A 1053 16.96 11.91 -40.51
N GLU A 1054 18.00 11.98 -39.68
CA GLU A 1054 18.00 11.53 -38.28
C GLU A 1054 17.93 12.75 -37.37
N PHE A 1055 16.95 12.77 -36.45
CA PHE A 1055 16.66 13.92 -35.59
C PHE A 1055 17.11 13.70 -34.14
N GLY A 1056 17.39 12.46 -33.75
CA GLY A 1056 17.81 12.09 -32.41
C GLY A 1056 17.46 10.64 -32.11
N TRP A 1057 17.35 10.30 -30.83
CA TRP A 1057 17.00 8.95 -30.39
C TRP A 1057 15.77 8.92 -29.48
N TYR A 1058 15.13 7.77 -29.37
CA TYR A 1058 14.01 7.56 -28.47
C TYR A 1058 14.09 6.23 -27.72
N LYS A 1059 13.37 6.20 -26.60
CA LYS A 1059 12.90 5.01 -25.90
C LYS A 1059 11.40 5.15 -25.69
N GLU A 1060 10.63 4.09 -25.93
CA GLU A 1060 9.19 4.07 -25.68
C GLU A 1060 8.74 2.69 -25.21
N VAL A 1061 7.79 2.67 -24.28
CA VAL A 1061 7.15 1.46 -23.77
C VAL A 1061 5.64 1.64 -23.78
N LYS A 1062 4.93 0.59 -24.19
CA LYS A 1062 3.47 0.55 -24.24
C LYS A 1062 2.95 -0.62 -23.43
N ILE A 1063 2.43 -0.33 -22.24
CA ILE A 1063 1.95 -1.37 -21.33
C ILE A 1063 0.62 -1.00 -20.71
N THR A 1064 -0.13 -2.02 -20.31
CA THR A 1064 -1.38 -1.85 -19.56
C THR A 1064 -1.02 -1.62 -18.10
N MET A 1065 -1.35 -0.43 -17.57
CA MET A 1065 -1.04 -0.04 -16.19
C MET A 1065 -2.21 -0.34 -15.23
N GLY A 1066 -3.43 0.09 -15.61
CA GLY A 1066 -4.63 -0.03 -14.79
C GLY A 1066 -5.49 -1.28 -15.05
N GLU A 1067 -6.77 -1.19 -14.66
CA GLU A 1067 -7.78 -2.25 -14.84
C GLU A 1067 -8.37 -2.28 -16.27
N THR A 1068 -8.09 -1.26 -17.08
CA THR A 1068 -8.59 -1.19 -18.46
C THR A 1068 -7.67 -1.97 -19.42
N ASP A 1069 -8.19 -2.40 -20.57
CA ASP A 1069 -7.37 -3.00 -21.63
C ASP A 1069 -6.56 -1.95 -22.43
N LYS A 1070 -6.66 -0.65 -22.08
CA LYS A 1070 -5.91 0.43 -22.75
C LYS A 1070 -4.42 0.26 -22.42
N LYS A 1071 -3.59 0.44 -23.43
CA LYS A 1071 -2.13 0.49 -23.25
C LYS A 1071 -1.72 1.94 -23.12
N THR A 1072 -1.04 2.25 -22.02
CA THR A 1072 -0.44 3.56 -21.75
C THR A 1072 0.98 3.59 -22.27
N THR A 1073 1.35 4.71 -22.89
CA THR A 1073 2.67 4.94 -23.49
C THR A 1073 3.48 5.86 -22.61
N PHE A 1074 4.69 5.42 -22.22
CA PHE A 1074 5.75 6.32 -21.75
C PHE A 1074 6.82 6.40 -22.82
N ALA A 1075 7.14 7.60 -23.29
CA ALA A 1075 8.17 7.83 -24.29
C ALA A 1075 9.16 8.91 -23.83
N PHE A 1076 10.44 8.68 -24.12
CA PHE A 1076 11.54 9.62 -23.94
C PHE A 1076 12.22 9.83 -25.29
N VAL A 1077 12.29 11.08 -25.75
CA VAL A 1077 12.77 11.42 -27.09
C VAL A 1077 13.78 12.55 -27.00
N THR A 1078 14.89 12.44 -27.71
CA THR A 1078 15.87 13.52 -27.83
C THR A 1078 15.82 14.18 -29.19
N VAL A 1079 16.19 15.47 -29.23
CA VAL A 1079 16.37 16.24 -30.45
C VAL A 1079 17.81 16.74 -30.53
N ASP A 1080 18.55 16.21 -31.50
CA ASP A 1080 19.96 16.54 -31.71
C ASP A 1080 20.14 17.99 -32.17
N GLY A 1081 21.05 18.71 -31.49
CA GLY A 1081 21.35 20.10 -31.81
C GLY A 1081 20.28 21.11 -31.38
N ALA A 1082 19.32 20.71 -30.55
CA ALA A 1082 18.40 21.62 -29.85
C ALA A 1082 18.88 21.87 -28.41
N GLY A 1083 18.69 23.09 -27.92
CA GLY A 1083 18.82 23.48 -26.52
C GLY A 1083 17.49 23.31 -25.77
N HIS A 1084 17.23 24.20 -24.82
CA HIS A 1084 16.07 24.16 -23.93
C HIS A 1084 14.74 24.31 -24.68
N MET A 1085 14.66 25.31 -25.57
CA MET A 1085 13.49 25.63 -26.38
C MET A 1085 13.55 24.86 -27.70
N VAL A 1086 13.27 23.56 -27.64
CA VAL A 1086 13.34 22.66 -28.82
C VAL A 1086 12.60 23.21 -30.04
N PRO A 1087 11.37 23.77 -29.93
CA PRO A 1087 10.67 24.29 -31.10
C PRO A 1087 11.34 25.53 -31.70
N GLN A 1088 12.07 26.31 -30.92
CA GLN A 1088 12.84 27.45 -31.42
C GLN A 1088 14.10 27.00 -32.18
N ASP A 1089 14.86 26.05 -31.63
CA ASP A 1089 16.14 25.64 -32.22
C ASP A 1089 15.97 24.71 -33.41
N LYS A 1090 14.95 23.85 -33.36
CA LYS A 1090 14.66 22.80 -34.34
C LYS A 1090 13.16 22.79 -34.69
N PRO A 1091 12.63 23.86 -35.31
CA PRO A 1091 11.19 24.04 -35.51
C PRO A 1091 10.56 22.95 -36.38
N LYS A 1092 11.25 22.50 -37.44
CA LYS A 1092 10.77 21.42 -38.32
C LYS A 1092 10.68 20.09 -37.56
N GLU A 1093 11.71 19.77 -36.79
CA GLU A 1093 11.81 18.54 -36.00
C GLU A 1093 10.82 18.56 -34.83
N GLY A 1094 10.64 19.71 -34.17
CA GLY A 1094 9.66 19.93 -33.12
C GLY A 1094 8.22 19.73 -33.60
N LEU A 1095 7.87 20.28 -34.77
CA LEU A 1095 6.55 20.06 -35.37
C LEU A 1095 6.33 18.57 -35.74
N GLU A 1096 7.34 17.90 -36.31
CA GLU A 1096 7.25 16.46 -36.61
C GLU A 1096 7.07 15.63 -35.32
N LEU A 1097 7.77 15.99 -34.24
CA LEU A 1097 7.68 15.34 -32.93
C LEU A 1097 6.25 15.39 -32.38
N VAL A 1098 5.66 16.59 -32.29
CA VAL A 1098 4.30 16.75 -31.77
C VAL A 1098 3.26 16.07 -32.66
N ASN A 1099 3.39 16.17 -33.99
CA ASN A 1099 2.46 15.54 -34.92
C ASN A 1099 2.48 14.00 -34.82
N ARG A 1100 3.66 13.39 -34.65
CA ARG A 1100 3.76 11.94 -34.42
C ARG A 1100 3.11 11.54 -33.12
N TRP A 1101 3.37 12.30 -32.06
CA TRP A 1101 2.78 12.03 -30.76
C TRP A 1101 1.26 12.11 -30.85
N LEU A 1102 0.72 13.25 -31.27
CA LEU A 1102 -0.72 13.52 -31.36
C LEU A 1102 -1.46 12.49 -32.22
N LYS A 1103 -0.84 11.97 -33.29
CA LYS A 1103 -1.47 11.03 -34.23
C LYS A 1103 -1.32 9.55 -33.86
N LYS A 1104 -0.15 9.13 -33.36
CA LYS A 1104 0.19 7.69 -33.23
C LYS A 1104 0.67 7.27 -31.85
N ARG A 1105 1.07 8.21 -30.98
CA ARG A 1105 1.74 7.92 -29.70
C ARG A 1105 2.94 6.97 -29.88
N THR A 1106 3.75 7.16 -30.92
CA THR A 1106 4.95 6.33 -31.16
C THR A 1106 5.93 7.03 -32.10
N PHE A 1107 7.22 6.79 -31.86
CA PHE A 1107 8.35 7.22 -32.68
C PHE A 1107 8.96 6.09 -33.50
N ASN A 1108 8.42 4.87 -33.37
CA ASN A 1108 8.75 3.77 -34.24
C ASN A 1108 8.29 4.05 -35.69
N LYS A 1109 9.11 3.62 -36.66
CA LYS A 1109 8.91 3.92 -38.09
C LYS A 1109 7.73 3.18 -38.70
#